data_AF-A0A011NVF1-F1
#
_entry.id   AF-A0A011NVF1-F1
#
_cell.length_a   1.000
_cell.length_b   1.000
_cell.length_c   1.000
_cell.angle_alpha   90.00
_cell.angle_beta   90.00
_cell.angle_gamma   90.00
#
_symmetry.space_group_name_H-M   'P 1'
#
loop_
_entity.id
_entity.type
_entity.pdbx_description
1 polymer ?
#
loop_
_entity_poly.entity_id
_entity_poly.type
_entity_poly.pdbx_seq_one_letter_code
_entity_poly.pdbx_strand_id
1 'polypeptide(L)'
;MNAITRIREASSQDDAKTRYRELEEENELLLRQLHQVQEELERYFLKNQTLEKGQNSGAQPRQWVDDSLPDAIAEVQHLRTVLDVQTKVAALVSQNALSVQLGEILIHGVDTPGALLGVPGKLLKVWRQSSQKALPTALGKDFERVTAAHAEGGFDAVGKLLSSVGLFPVTKANAYSALARYLTKRDVKQAAIAARKAYENDPRPYRLKWLAYRLHEAGEVIEAEAMLDVLPQDMLFSDSEARQAVQIRHEAKRVRLREARQQTQYAERRAENERTLKELAQSRDEQTRLAEERSREIRILDEEQTRLKQALRDLERERSALTGLYEEQLKLVQEGQVQIERLVEAKAAVESERGREIAALQQVQSRCEQQIAVLTQARERQEQLAVKRQAANEALIREKAELAQAKAQLEQENGALTGRQEEAAKLAQERQAQIEQLLQAIAAGESERDREIEGLKRVQLRCEQEIALLARAREQQAQLAVERQAANEALVRERAELAQAKAQLQQENSLLADHQEEAAQLAQERQAQIEQLVQARAAVESERGREIETLKQVQSQLEQEIVRLTQALEQQAQLAVERQAANETLGREKAELAQANGQLEQERSVLADQQEEAAKLAQERQAQIEQLLQARAAADWERGREVEALRQMQAQCEQEMVRLTQAREQQAQLAVERQAENEALVREKAELAQAKTQLEQEKSALAGRHDEQLKLAAERLKQINELQQQIQSRQTAEAELASRQQLMHEEMVRAEAQLDLIKDMLLREPRL
;
A
#
# COMPACT_ATOMS: atom_id res chain seq x y z
N MET A 1 -80.77 30.55 11.11
CA MET A 1 -79.33 30.90 11.00
C MET A 1 -78.41 29.81 11.59
N ASN A 2 -78.61 29.33 12.82
CA ASN A 2 -77.67 28.42 13.52
C ASN A 2 -77.26 27.10 12.82
N ALA A 3 -78.01 26.60 11.83
CA ALA A 3 -77.59 25.43 11.05
C ALA A 3 -76.50 25.77 10.00
N ILE A 4 -76.56 26.97 9.40
CA ILE A 4 -75.64 27.39 8.35
C ILE A 4 -74.28 27.76 8.94
N THR A 5 -74.24 28.35 10.14
CA THR A 5 -72.98 28.61 10.86
C THR A 5 -72.27 27.31 11.24
N ARG A 6 -72.98 26.32 11.81
CA ARG A 6 -72.38 25.03 12.18
C ARG A 6 -71.82 24.25 11.00
N ILE A 7 -72.48 24.28 9.83
CA ILE A 7 -71.96 23.63 8.61
C ILE A 7 -70.67 24.33 8.14
N ARG A 8 -70.59 25.66 8.25
CA ARG A 8 -69.43 26.46 7.87
C ARG A 8 -68.26 26.32 8.86
N GLU A 9 -68.55 26.16 10.14
CA GLU A 9 -67.57 25.83 11.18
C GLU A 9 -67.02 24.41 10.99
N ALA A 10 -67.89 23.43 10.68
CA ALA A 10 -67.47 22.06 10.39
C ALA A 10 -66.61 21.96 9.13
N SER A 11 -66.97 22.64 8.02
CA SER A 11 -66.13 22.67 6.83
C SER A 11 -64.78 23.34 7.10
N SER A 12 -64.78 24.47 7.84
CA SER A 12 -63.53 25.15 8.24
C SER A 12 -62.65 24.31 9.16
N GLN A 13 -63.20 23.39 9.95
CA GLN A 13 -62.42 22.47 10.78
C GLN A 13 -61.84 21.30 9.99
N ASP A 14 -62.56 20.78 9.00
CA ASP A 14 -62.00 19.74 8.12
C ASP A 14 -60.96 20.33 7.15
N ASP A 15 -61.17 21.53 6.59
CA ASP A 15 -60.18 22.27 5.79
C ASP A 15 -58.88 22.56 6.58
N ALA A 16 -59.00 22.79 7.89
CA ALA A 16 -57.84 22.94 8.77
C ALA A 16 -57.12 21.60 8.98
N LYS A 17 -57.84 20.48 9.15
CA LYS A 17 -57.24 19.14 9.31
C LYS A 17 -56.55 18.64 8.05
N THR A 18 -57.09 18.90 6.85
CA THR A 18 -56.39 18.58 5.59
C THR A 18 -55.10 19.37 5.49
N ARG A 19 -55.12 20.68 5.76
CA ARG A 19 -53.89 21.51 5.79
C ARG A 19 -52.86 21.03 6.82
N TYR A 20 -53.29 20.58 8.00
CA TYR A 20 -52.37 20.01 8.99
C TYR A 20 -51.72 18.71 8.50
N ARG A 21 -52.46 17.83 7.82
CA ARG A 21 -51.88 16.62 7.21
C ARG A 21 -50.97 16.91 6.02
N GLU A 22 -51.35 17.84 5.16
CA GLU A 22 -50.50 18.31 4.06
C GLU A 22 -49.17 18.87 4.61
N LEU A 23 -49.22 19.64 5.70
CA LEU A 23 -48.03 20.13 6.41
C LEU A 23 -47.23 19.02 7.11
N GLU A 24 -47.85 17.96 7.63
CA GLU A 24 -47.15 16.80 8.20
C GLU A 24 -46.42 16.01 7.08
N GLU A 25 -47.10 15.74 5.96
CA GLU A 25 -46.53 15.06 4.80
C GLU A 25 -45.40 15.89 4.14
N GLU A 26 -45.53 17.22 4.07
CA GLU A 26 -44.46 18.12 3.63
C GLU A 26 -43.27 18.14 4.61
N ASN A 27 -43.50 18.14 5.92
CA ASN A 27 -42.42 18.07 6.91
C ASN A 27 -41.69 16.73 6.88
N GLU A 28 -42.38 15.59 6.75
CA GLU A 28 -41.72 14.29 6.57
C GLU A 28 -40.87 14.26 5.29
N LEU A 29 -41.36 14.86 4.20
CA LEU A 29 -40.63 14.92 2.95
C LEU A 29 -39.38 15.81 3.04
N LEU A 30 -39.51 16.98 3.67
CA LEU A 30 -38.39 17.89 3.95
C LEU A 30 -37.34 17.23 4.86
N LEU A 31 -37.76 16.47 5.87
CA LEU A 31 -36.84 15.71 6.75
C LEU A 31 -36.05 14.64 5.98
N ARG A 32 -36.70 13.94 5.04
CA ARG A 32 -36.01 12.95 4.17
C ARG A 32 -35.05 13.62 3.20
N GLN A 33 -35.43 14.76 2.61
CA GLN A 33 -34.54 15.56 1.76
C GLN A 33 -33.34 16.13 2.54
N LEU A 34 -33.56 16.60 3.77
CA LEU A 34 -32.50 17.07 4.65
C LEU A 34 -31.51 15.94 4.99
N HIS A 35 -31.99 14.74 5.30
CA HIS A 35 -31.13 13.56 5.52
C HIS A 35 -30.33 13.19 4.26
N GLN A 36 -30.93 13.28 3.06
CA GLN A 36 -30.20 13.04 1.81
C GLN A 36 -29.09 14.08 1.60
N VAL A 37 -29.39 15.37 1.80
CA VAL A 37 -28.40 16.45 1.69
C VAL A 37 -27.31 16.30 2.75
N GLN A 38 -27.63 15.86 3.97
CA GLN A 38 -26.63 15.53 5.00
C GLN A 38 -25.75 14.34 4.59
N GLU A 39 -26.32 13.23 4.11
CA GLU A 39 -25.52 12.10 3.60
C GLU A 39 -24.60 12.51 2.43
N GLU A 40 -25.08 13.33 1.51
CA GLU A 40 -24.28 13.82 0.39
C GLU A 40 -23.17 14.77 0.88
N LEU A 41 -23.47 15.71 1.78
CA LEU A 41 -22.47 16.59 2.39
C LEU A 41 -21.44 15.82 3.24
N GLU A 42 -21.85 14.79 3.99
CA GLU A 42 -20.94 13.92 4.73
C GLU A 42 -20.03 13.14 3.80
N ARG A 43 -20.55 12.61 2.68
CA ARG A 43 -19.71 11.97 1.65
C ARG A 43 -18.73 12.95 1.00
N TYR A 44 -19.16 14.17 0.68
CA TYR A 44 -18.27 15.20 0.14
C TYR A 44 -17.24 15.67 1.17
N PHE A 45 -17.61 15.81 2.45
CA PHE A 45 -16.71 16.16 3.53
C PHE A 45 -15.67 15.06 3.78
N LEU A 46 -16.09 13.79 3.85
CA LEU A 46 -15.18 12.65 3.97
C LEU A 46 -14.26 12.54 2.76
N LYS A 47 -14.76 12.77 1.54
CA LYS A 47 -13.97 12.78 0.30
C LYS A 47 -12.97 13.94 0.27
N ASN A 48 -13.35 15.13 0.71
CA ASN A 48 -12.43 16.26 0.83
C ASN A 48 -11.39 16.00 1.92
N GLN A 49 -11.78 15.42 3.06
CA GLN A 49 -10.85 15.08 4.13
C GLN A 49 -9.84 13.98 3.70
N THR A 50 -10.25 13.00 2.88
CA THR A 50 -9.29 12.02 2.32
C THR A 50 -8.41 12.62 1.24
N LEU A 51 -8.89 13.59 0.46
CA LEU A 51 -8.08 14.36 -0.49
C LEU A 51 -7.07 15.28 0.23
N GLU A 52 -7.46 16.00 1.28
CA GLU A 52 -6.57 16.84 2.10
C GLU A 52 -5.51 16.00 2.83
N LYS A 53 -5.91 14.86 3.43
CA LYS A 53 -4.95 13.90 4.02
C LYS A 53 -4.02 13.30 2.96
N GLY A 54 -4.52 13.02 1.75
CA GLY A 54 -3.73 12.56 0.61
C GLY A 54 -2.87 13.64 -0.06
N GLN A 55 -3.08 14.93 0.23
CA GLN A 55 -2.21 16.02 -0.25
C GLN A 55 -1.00 16.24 0.66
N ASN A 56 -1.12 15.96 1.97
CA ASN A 56 0.00 16.02 2.91
C ASN A 56 0.90 14.78 2.94
N SER A 57 0.56 13.74 2.18
CA SER A 57 1.44 12.59 1.94
C SER A 57 1.32 12.16 0.49
N GLY A 58 2.39 12.28 -0.31
CA GLY A 58 2.41 12.03 -1.76
C GLY A 58 2.16 10.59 -2.22
N ALA A 59 1.53 9.76 -1.40
CA ALA A 59 0.91 8.51 -1.82
C ALA A 59 -0.48 8.83 -2.39
N GLN A 60 -0.67 8.62 -3.70
CA GLN A 60 -2.02 8.61 -4.28
C GLN A 60 -2.92 7.67 -3.44
N PRO A 61 -4.16 8.07 -3.13
CA PRO A 61 -5.10 7.19 -2.46
C PRO A 61 -5.42 6.05 -3.42
N ARG A 62 -4.69 4.93 -3.30
CA ARG A 62 -5.00 3.70 -4.04
C ARG A 62 -6.43 3.34 -3.67
N GLN A 63 -7.32 3.42 -4.66
CA GLN A 63 -8.73 3.12 -4.52
C GLN A 63 -8.86 1.58 -4.39
N TRP A 64 -8.60 1.09 -3.17
CA TRP A 64 -8.20 -0.30 -2.89
C TRP A 64 -9.35 -1.32 -2.90
N VAL A 65 -10.55 -0.82 -3.13
CA VAL A 65 -11.72 -1.60 -3.51
C VAL A 65 -12.28 -0.87 -4.73
N ASP A 66 -12.57 -1.60 -5.80
CA ASP A 66 -13.26 -1.06 -6.97
C ASP A 66 -14.71 -0.73 -6.60
N ASP A 67 -14.92 0.40 -5.92
CA ASP A 67 -16.22 1.04 -5.73
C ASP A 67 -16.86 1.39 -7.10
N SER A 68 -15.99 1.63 -8.08
CA SER A 68 -16.26 1.78 -9.52
C SER A 68 -16.99 0.58 -10.14
N LEU A 69 -16.68 -0.66 -9.76
CA LEU A 69 -17.18 -1.85 -10.45
C LEU A 69 -18.67 -2.13 -10.15
N PRO A 70 -19.15 -2.12 -8.89
CA PRO A 70 -20.59 -2.18 -8.61
C PRO A 70 -21.36 -1.00 -9.19
N ASP A 71 -20.80 0.21 -9.15
CA ASP A 71 -21.42 1.40 -9.76
C ASP A 71 -21.56 1.23 -11.28
N ALA A 72 -20.52 0.75 -11.97
CA ALA A 72 -20.55 0.48 -13.40
C ALA A 72 -21.53 -0.66 -13.78
N ILE A 73 -21.61 -1.72 -12.98
CA ILE A 73 -22.58 -2.81 -13.20
C ILE A 73 -24.02 -2.31 -12.99
N ALA A 74 -24.27 -1.50 -11.96
CA ALA A 74 -25.56 -0.87 -11.73
C ALA A 74 -25.95 0.08 -12.87
N GLU A 75 -25.00 0.80 -13.45
CA GLU A 75 -25.23 1.66 -14.62
C GLU A 75 -25.47 0.84 -15.91
N VAL A 76 -24.73 -0.24 -16.14
CA VAL A 76 -24.99 -1.17 -17.26
C VAL A 76 -26.38 -1.82 -17.14
N GLN A 77 -26.81 -2.16 -15.93
CA GLN A 77 -28.18 -2.61 -15.67
C GLN A 77 -29.21 -1.51 -15.98
N HIS A 78 -28.96 -0.26 -15.54
CA HIS A 78 -29.80 0.90 -15.89
C HIS A 78 -29.98 1.04 -17.40
N LEU A 79 -28.88 1.16 -18.14
CA LEU A 79 -28.88 1.38 -19.58
C LEU A 79 -29.56 0.24 -20.35
N ARG A 80 -29.38 -1.02 -19.91
CA ARG A 80 -30.14 -2.17 -20.45
C ARG A 80 -31.64 -2.03 -20.23
N THR A 81 -32.07 -1.70 -19.01
CA THR A 81 -33.51 -1.51 -18.72
C THR A 81 -34.12 -0.33 -19.45
N VAL A 82 -33.37 0.77 -19.62
CA VAL A 82 -33.78 1.91 -20.45
C VAL A 82 -33.93 1.47 -21.91
N LEU A 83 -32.97 0.73 -22.48
CA LEU A 83 -33.04 0.22 -23.85
C LEU A 83 -34.22 -0.76 -24.05
N ASP A 84 -34.46 -1.66 -23.10
CA ASP A 84 -35.61 -2.57 -23.12
C ASP A 84 -36.95 -1.81 -23.06
N VAL A 85 -37.03 -0.74 -22.27
CA VAL A 85 -38.22 0.12 -22.23
C VAL A 85 -38.35 0.95 -23.51
N GLN A 86 -37.26 1.54 -24.03
CA GLN A 86 -37.26 2.28 -25.30
C GLN A 86 -37.75 1.42 -26.46
N THR A 87 -37.25 0.19 -26.59
CA THR A 87 -37.65 -0.73 -27.65
C THR A 87 -39.11 -1.16 -27.52
N LYS A 88 -39.59 -1.50 -26.30
CA LYS A 88 -41.01 -1.77 -26.03
C LYS A 88 -41.91 -0.57 -26.35
N VAL A 89 -41.53 0.63 -25.92
CA VAL A 89 -42.26 1.87 -26.18
C VAL A 89 -42.31 2.19 -27.67
N ALA A 90 -41.17 2.11 -28.38
CA ALA A 90 -41.11 2.34 -29.81
C ALA A 90 -41.93 1.32 -30.61
N ALA A 91 -41.93 0.05 -30.21
CA ALA A 91 -42.76 -1.00 -30.82
C ALA A 91 -44.26 -0.76 -30.58
N LEU A 92 -44.67 -0.41 -29.35
CA LEU A 92 -46.06 -0.10 -29.04
C LEU A 92 -46.55 1.17 -29.76
N VAL A 93 -45.73 2.21 -29.81
CA VAL A 93 -46.03 3.47 -30.52
C VAL A 93 -46.12 3.23 -32.03
N SER A 94 -45.24 2.42 -32.63
CA SER A 94 -45.30 2.14 -34.07
C SER A 94 -46.51 1.27 -34.46
N GLN A 95 -46.85 0.23 -33.69
CA GLN A 95 -48.05 -0.59 -33.90
C GLN A 95 -49.36 0.22 -33.77
N ASN A 96 -49.38 1.21 -32.87
CA ASN A 96 -50.52 2.10 -32.66
C ASN A 96 -50.46 3.39 -33.49
N ALA A 97 -49.45 3.57 -34.35
CA ALA A 97 -49.30 4.76 -35.17
C ALA A 97 -50.31 4.76 -36.32
N LEU A 98 -51.03 5.88 -36.46
CA LEU A 98 -51.96 6.11 -37.58
C LEU A 98 -51.28 5.93 -38.95
N SER A 99 -50.03 6.35 -39.10
CA SER A 99 -49.26 6.18 -40.34
C SER A 99 -49.04 4.71 -40.71
N VAL A 100 -48.72 3.86 -39.73
CA VAL A 100 -48.51 2.42 -39.93
C VAL A 100 -49.84 1.73 -40.23
N GLN A 101 -50.90 2.04 -39.48
CA GLN A 101 -52.24 1.49 -39.72
C GLN A 101 -52.81 1.88 -41.10
N LEU A 102 -52.58 3.13 -41.54
CA LEU A 102 -52.94 3.58 -42.88
C LEU A 102 -52.08 2.87 -43.95
N GLY A 103 -50.78 2.69 -43.69
CA GLY A 103 -49.86 1.95 -44.55
C GLY A 103 -50.27 0.49 -44.75
N GLU A 104 -50.55 -0.24 -43.66
CA GLU A 104 -51.05 -1.62 -43.71
C GLU A 104 -52.36 -1.73 -44.49
N ILE A 105 -53.31 -0.80 -44.30
CA ILE A 105 -54.58 -0.77 -45.04
C ILE A 105 -54.36 -0.57 -46.55
N LEU A 106 -53.36 0.23 -46.93
CA LEU A 106 -52.99 0.46 -48.33
C LEU A 106 -52.24 -0.73 -48.94
N ILE A 107 -51.26 -1.30 -48.24
CA ILE A 107 -50.49 -2.49 -48.67
C ILE A 107 -51.43 -3.70 -48.84
N HIS A 108 -52.25 -4.02 -47.83
CA HIS A 108 -53.26 -5.08 -47.95
C HIS A 108 -54.30 -4.82 -49.05
N GLY A 109 -54.52 -3.56 -49.44
CA GLY A 109 -55.34 -3.22 -50.60
C GLY A 109 -54.74 -3.79 -51.88
N VAL A 110 -53.43 -3.57 -52.08
CA VAL A 110 -52.68 -3.95 -53.29
C VAL A 110 -52.40 -5.46 -53.34
N ASP A 111 -51.99 -6.07 -52.23
CA ASP A 111 -51.54 -7.47 -52.20
C ASP A 111 -52.65 -8.51 -52.35
N THR A 112 -53.93 -8.13 -52.17
CA THR A 112 -55.06 -9.07 -52.20
C THR A 112 -56.07 -8.68 -53.29
N PRO A 113 -56.25 -9.51 -54.35
CA PRO A 113 -57.21 -9.21 -55.42
C PRO A 113 -58.65 -9.19 -54.89
N GLY A 114 -59.18 -7.99 -54.71
CA GLY A 114 -60.50 -7.71 -54.13
C GLY A 114 -60.47 -6.79 -52.89
N ALA A 115 -59.33 -6.65 -52.21
CA ALA A 115 -59.23 -5.79 -51.02
C ALA A 115 -59.24 -4.28 -51.35
N LEU A 116 -58.75 -3.89 -52.53
CA LEU A 116 -58.78 -2.51 -53.05
C LEU A 116 -60.16 -1.83 -52.93
N LEU A 117 -61.24 -2.54 -53.21
CA LEU A 117 -62.62 -2.02 -53.11
C LEU A 117 -63.01 -1.66 -51.66
N GLY A 118 -62.39 -2.31 -50.67
CA GLY A 118 -62.61 -2.05 -49.25
C GLY A 118 -61.76 -0.91 -48.67
N VAL A 119 -60.72 -0.45 -49.39
CA VAL A 119 -59.78 0.57 -48.88
C VAL A 119 -60.48 1.89 -48.53
N PRO A 120 -61.34 2.50 -49.39
CA PRO A 120 -62.02 3.76 -49.02
C PRO A 120 -62.92 3.62 -47.79
N GLY A 121 -63.59 2.47 -47.64
CA GLY A 121 -64.43 2.18 -46.47
C GLY A 121 -63.63 1.99 -45.19
N LYS A 122 -62.47 1.31 -45.25
CA LYS A 122 -61.54 1.17 -44.12
C LYS A 122 -60.94 2.52 -43.72
N LEU A 123 -60.52 3.35 -44.68
CA LEU A 123 -60.00 4.70 -44.43
C LEU A 123 -61.07 5.61 -43.79
N LEU A 124 -62.31 5.59 -44.30
CA LEU A 124 -63.44 6.33 -43.71
C LEU A 124 -63.76 5.83 -42.29
N LYS A 125 -63.59 4.53 -42.03
CA LYS A 125 -63.73 3.94 -40.69
C LYS A 125 -62.64 4.46 -39.73
N VAL A 126 -61.37 4.49 -40.15
CA VAL A 126 -60.25 5.06 -39.38
C VAL A 126 -60.45 6.55 -39.11
N TRP A 127 -60.94 7.30 -40.10
CA TRP A 127 -61.26 8.73 -39.94
C TRP A 127 -62.45 8.99 -39.00
N ARG A 128 -63.50 8.16 -39.04
CA ARG A 128 -64.58 8.20 -38.03
C ARG A 128 -64.10 7.77 -36.64
N GLN A 129 -63.19 6.79 -36.57
CA GLN A 129 -62.60 6.28 -35.33
C GLN A 129 -61.76 7.34 -34.60
N SER A 130 -61.00 8.18 -35.32
CA SER A 130 -60.29 9.32 -34.71
C SER A 130 -61.21 10.48 -34.29
N SER A 131 -62.42 10.54 -34.86
CA SER A 131 -63.38 11.64 -34.66
C SER A 131 -64.46 11.38 -33.60
N GLN A 132 -64.71 10.13 -33.18
CA GLN A 132 -65.76 9.80 -32.20
C GLN A 132 -65.29 9.96 -30.74
N LYS A 133 -65.86 10.97 -30.04
CA LYS A 133 -65.66 11.20 -28.59
C LYS A 133 -66.75 10.59 -27.68
N ALA A 134 -67.81 9.99 -28.24
CA ALA A 134 -68.97 9.56 -27.45
C ALA A 134 -68.70 8.26 -26.66
N LEU A 135 -68.93 8.29 -25.35
CA LEU A 135 -68.80 7.14 -24.48
C LEU A 135 -70.01 6.18 -24.68
N PRO A 136 -69.81 4.88 -24.93
CA PRO A 136 -70.93 3.95 -25.05
C PRO A 136 -71.58 3.70 -23.69
N THR A 137 -72.89 3.96 -23.60
CA THR A 137 -73.73 3.81 -22.40
C THR A 137 -73.64 2.42 -21.74
N ALA A 138 -73.20 1.41 -22.51
CA ALA A 138 -72.98 0.05 -22.06
C ALA A 138 -71.93 -0.12 -20.95
N LEU A 139 -71.03 0.84 -20.73
CA LEU A 139 -69.97 0.76 -19.71
C LEU A 139 -70.29 1.47 -18.38
N GLY A 140 -71.36 2.28 -18.32
CA GLY A 140 -71.62 3.20 -17.22
C GLY A 140 -70.85 4.53 -17.37
N LYS A 141 -71.21 5.55 -16.57
CA LYS A 141 -70.65 6.92 -16.71
C LYS A 141 -69.14 6.96 -16.44
N ASP A 142 -68.69 6.26 -15.40
CA ASP A 142 -67.28 6.20 -14.97
C ASP A 142 -66.69 4.78 -15.07
N PHE A 143 -67.13 4.00 -16.07
CA PHE A 143 -66.70 2.60 -16.29
C PHE A 143 -66.99 1.63 -15.12
N GLU A 144 -67.98 1.92 -14.29
CA GLU A 144 -68.37 1.11 -13.11
C GLU A 144 -68.52 -0.39 -13.45
N ARG A 145 -69.12 -0.73 -14.60
CA ARG A 145 -69.30 -2.11 -15.05
C ARG A 145 -67.98 -2.85 -15.33
N VAL A 146 -66.91 -2.11 -15.64
CA VAL A 146 -65.54 -2.66 -15.79
C VAL A 146 -64.98 -3.03 -14.43
N THR A 147 -65.24 -2.22 -13.39
CA THR A 147 -64.83 -2.54 -12.01
C THR A 147 -65.62 -3.73 -11.43
N ALA A 148 -66.91 -3.85 -11.76
CA ALA A 148 -67.73 -5.01 -11.40
C ALA A 148 -67.25 -6.29 -12.10
N ALA A 149 -67.05 -6.26 -13.43
CA ALA A 149 -66.52 -7.41 -14.17
C ALA A 149 -65.14 -7.86 -13.65
N HIS A 150 -64.28 -6.93 -13.24
CA HIS A 150 -63.01 -7.28 -12.60
C HIS A 150 -63.18 -7.95 -11.24
N ALA A 151 -64.17 -7.54 -10.44
CA ALA A 151 -64.46 -8.18 -9.15
C ALA A 151 -65.03 -9.60 -9.32
N GLU A 152 -65.79 -9.85 -10.39
CA GLU A 152 -66.42 -11.14 -10.66
C GLU A 152 -65.50 -12.17 -11.34
N GLY A 153 -64.59 -11.72 -12.22
CA GLY A 153 -63.75 -12.63 -13.01
C GLY A 153 -62.43 -12.02 -13.51
N GLY A 154 -61.89 -11.04 -12.77
CA GLY A 154 -60.58 -10.45 -13.02
C GLY A 154 -60.43 -9.83 -14.41
N PHE A 155 -59.19 -9.82 -14.90
CA PHE A 155 -58.88 -9.24 -16.20
C PHE A 155 -59.52 -9.96 -17.40
N ASP A 156 -59.86 -11.24 -17.28
CA ASP A 156 -60.44 -12.00 -18.39
C ASP A 156 -61.93 -11.65 -18.60
N ALA A 157 -62.68 -11.44 -17.51
CA ALA A 157 -64.03 -10.91 -17.57
C ALA A 157 -64.04 -9.47 -18.12
N VAL A 158 -63.10 -8.63 -17.70
CA VAL A 158 -62.88 -7.29 -18.28
C VAL A 158 -62.55 -7.37 -19.78
N GLY A 159 -61.64 -8.26 -20.17
CA GLY A 159 -61.25 -8.45 -21.58
C GLY A 159 -62.43 -8.88 -22.46
N LYS A 160 -63.25 -9.81 -21.96
CA LYS A 160 -64.50 -10.25 -22.63
C LYS A 160 -65.50 -9.10 -22.76
N LEU A 161 -65.74 -8.34 -21.70
CA LEU A 161 -66.63 -7.16 -21.71
C LEU A 161 -66.15 -6.08 -22.71
N LEU A 162 -64.86 -5.72 -22.67
CA LEU A 162 -64.30 -4.69 -23.53
C LEU A 162 -64.22 -5.12 -25.01
N SER A 163 -64.21 -6.42 -25.28
CA SER A 163 -64.22 -6.99 -26.63
C SER A 163 -65.66 -7.09 -27.18
N SER A 164 -66.63 -7.51 -26.37
CA SER A 164 -68.03 -7.67 -26.80
C SER A 164 -68.70 -6.34 -27.17
N VAL A 165 -68.30 -5.24 -26.54
CA VAL A 165 -68.82 -3.88 -26.85
C VAL A 165 -68.09 -3.24 -28.05
N GLY A 166 -67.10 -3.91 -28.66
CA GLY A 166 -66.45 -3.45 -29.90
C GLY A 166 -65.67 -2.13 -29.75
N LEU A 167 -65.05 -1.92 -28.60
CA LEU A 167 -64.55 -0.60 -28.16
C LEU A 167 -63.27 -0.13 -28.88
N PHE A 168 -63.18 1.18 -29.07
CA PHE A 168 -61.99 1.86 -29.60
C PHE A 168 -60.78 1.74 -28.64
N PRO A 169 -59.54 1.71 -29.15
CA PRO A 169 -58.34 1.59 -28.32
C PRO A 169 -58.27 2.65 -27.20
N VAL A 170 -58.53 3.93 -27.52
CA VAL A 170 -58.60 5.02 -26.53
C VAL A 170 -59.68 4.80 -25.46
N THR A 171 -60.83 4.22 -25.82
CA THR A 171 -61.91 3.91 -24.85
C THR A 171 -61.55 2.71 -23.97
N LYS A 172 -60.90 1.67 -24.52
CA LYS A 172 -60.33 0.56 -23.75
C LYS A 172 -59.26 1.05 -22.78
N ALA A 173 -58.37 1.93 -23.24
CA ALA A 173 -57.34 2.55 -22.43
C ALA A 173 -57.94 3.40 -21.29
N ASN A 174 -59.01 4.16 -21.55
CA ASN A 174 -59.73 4.90 -20.51
C ASN A 174 -60.41 3.96 -19.49
N ALA A 175 -61.02 2.87 -19.95
CA ALA A 175 -61.60 1.85 -19.07
C ALA A 175 -60.56 1.18 -18.17
N TYR A 176 -59.40 0.81 -18.72
CA TYR A 176 -58.29 0.27 -17.96
C TYR A 176 -57.67 1.31 -17.00
N SER A 177 -57.61 2.59 -17.38
CA SER A 177 -57.20 3.67 -16.46
C SER A 177 -58.20 3.87 -15.31
N ALA A 178 -59.51 3.78 -15.54
CA ALA A 178 -60.51 3.82 -14.48
C ALA A 178 -60.37 2.62 -13.53
N LEU A 179 -60.15 1.42 -14.09
CA LEU A 179 -59.91 0.20 -13.33
C LEU A 179 -58.62 0.29 -12.48
N ALA A 180 -57.51 0.77 -13.03
CA ALA A 180 -56.26 0.95 -12.27
C ALA A 180 -56.41 1.95 -11.11
N ARG A 181 -57.18 3.05 -11.28
CA ARG A 181 -57.50 3.98 -10.17
C ARG A 181 -58.34 3.30 -9.08
N TYR A 182 -59.30 2.46 -9.47
CA TYR A 182 -60.12 1.67 -8.53
C TYR A 182 -59.29 0.60 -7.78
N LEU A 183 -58.29 0.03 -8.43
CA LEU A 183 -57.40 -0.98 -7.85
C LEU A 183 -56.28 -0.39 -6.99
N THR A 184 -55.81 0.83 -7.25
CA THR A 184 -54.72 1.50 -6.51
C THR A 184 -54.84 1.37 -4.98
N LYS A 185 -56.05 1.52 -4.43
CA LYS A 185 -56.31 1.45 -2.96
C LYS A 185 -56.58 0.03 -2.42
N ARG A 186 -56.51 -1.00 -3.26
CA ARG A 186 -56.84 -2.40 -2.91
C ARG A 186 -55.71 -3.36 -3.23
N ASP A 187 -55.14 -3.24 -4.43
CA ASP A 187 -54.05 -4.07 -4.93
C ASP A 187 -53.22 -3.25 -5.94
N VAL A 188 -52.05 -2.81 -5.49
CA VAL A 188 -51.09 -2.02 -6.28
C VAL A 188 -50.53 -2.80 -7.47
N LYS A 189 -50.40 -4.13 -7.38
CA LYS A 189 -49.88 -4.97 -8.48
C LYS A 189 -50.92 -5.10 -9.58
N GLN A 190 -52.18 -5.35 -9.23
CA GLN A 190 -53.27 -5.37 -10.20
C GLN A 190 -53.51 -3.97 -10.79
N ALA A 191 -53.30 -2.90 -10.01
CA ALA A 191 -53.32 -1.52 -10.53
C ALA A 191 -52.22 -1.27 -11.58
N ALA A 192 -51.00 -1.76 -11.36
CA ALA A 192 -49.91 -1.69 -12.34
C ALA A 192 -50.22 -2.49 -13.62
N ILE A 193 -50.77 -3.71 -13.51
CA ILE A 193 -51.20 -4.50 -14.67
C ILE A 193 -52.31 -3.79 -15.46
N ALA A 194 -53.29 -3.20 -14.78
CA ALA A 194 -54.34 -2.41 -15.43
C ALA A 194 -53.77 -1.15 -16.10
N ALA A 195 -52.78 -0.48 -15.50
CA ALA A 195 -52.11 0.65 -16.13
C ALA A 195 -51.25 0.24 -17.33
N ARG A 196 -50.58 -0.92 -17.30
CA ARG A 196 -49.80 -1.45 -18.44
C ARG A 196 -50.73 -1.74 -19.62
N LYS A 197 -51.87 -2.40 -19.37
CA LYS A 197 -52.95 -2.58 -20.37
C LYS A 197 -53.54 -1.26 -20.88
N ALA A 198 -53.67 -0.25 -20.02
CA ALA A 198 -54.11 1.09 -20.45
C ALA A 198 -53.10 1.75 -21.39
N TYR A 199 -51.80 1.57 -21.16
CA TYR A 199 -50.74 2.09 -22.01
C TYR A 199 -50.65 1.35 -23.35
N GLU A 200 -50.68 0.01 -23.34
CA GLU A 200 -50.68 -0.84 -24.55
C GLU A 200 -51.80 -0.49 -25.55
N ASN A 201 -52.96 -0.05 -25.06
CA ASN A 201 -54.12 0.32 -25.88
C ASN A 201 -54.12 1.80 -26.37
N ASP A 202 -53.28 2.68 -25.82
CA ASP A 202 -53.16 4.09 -26.23
C ASP A 202 -51.79 4.66 -25.79
N PRO A 203 -50.70 4.34 -26.50
CA PRO A 203 -49.33 4.65 -26.04
C PRO A 203 -49.03 6.15 -26.08
N ARG A 204 -49.37 6.86 -25.00
CA ARG A 204 -49.18 8.32 -24.86
C ARG A 204 -48.23 8.66 -23.71
N PRO A 205 -47.42 9.73 -23.83
CA PRO A 205 -46.46 10.13 -22.78
C PRO A 205 -47.06 10.27 -21.38
N TYR A 206 -48.24 10.91 -21.25
CA TYR A 206 -48.89 11.06 -19.94
C TYR A 206 -49.33 9.72 -19.32
N ARG A 207 -49.66 8.71 -20.15
CA ARG A 207 -49.97 7.35 -19.67
C ARG A 207 -48.71 6.59 -19.29
N LEU A 208 -47.59 6.81 -19.99
CA LEU A 208 -46.29 6.24 -19.64
C LEU A 208 -45.81 6.79 -18.28
N LYS A 209 -45.88 8.11 -18.08
CA LYS A 209 -45.61 8.76 -16.78
C LYS A 209 -46.47 8.14 -15.67
N TRP A 210 -47.77 7.98 -15.93
CA TRP A 210 -48.69 7.41 -14.95
C TRP A 210 -48.45 5.91 -14.67
N LEU A 211 -48.06 5.13 -15.69
CA LEU A 211 -47.66 3.74 -15.57
C LEU A 211 -46.41 3.60 -14.70
N ALA A 212 -45.38 4.43 -14.90
CA ALA A 212 -44.19 4.46 -14.05
C ALA A 212 -44.55 4.63 -12.56
N TYR A 213 -45.46 5.55 -12.23
CA TYR A 213 -45.93 5.72 -10.85
C TYR A 213 -46.71 4.51 -10.32
N ARG A 214 -47.46 3.77 -11.15
CA ARG A 214 -48.12 2.52 -10.71
C ARG A 214 -47.12 1.37 -10.52
N LEU A 215 -46.09 1.28 -11.37
CA LEU A 215 -45.02 0.29 -11.25
C LEU A 215 -44.19 0.53 -9.98
N HIS A 216 -43.89 1.79 -9.66
CA HIS A 216 -43.24 2.17 -8.40
C HIS A 216 -44.03 1.69 -7.18
N GLU A 217 -45.34 2.00 -7.11
CA GLU A 217 -46.22 1.52 -6.03
C GLU A 217 -46.31 -0.01 -5.95
N ALA A 218 -46.17 -0.72 -7.07
CA ALA A 218 -46.12 -2.19 -7.11
C ALA A 218 -44.76 -2.79 -6.70
N GLY A 219 -43.71 -1.96 -6.57
CA GLY A 219 -42.33 -2.37 -6.25
C GLY A 219 -41.43 -2.59 -7.47
N GLU A 220 -41.91 -2.38 -8.71
CA GLU A 220 -41.13 -2.51 -9.95
C GLU A 220 -40.33 -1.21 -10.22
N VAL A 221 -39.50 -0.79 -9.26
CA VAL A 221 -38.84 0.53 -9.25
C VAL A 221 -37.87 0.73 -10.41
N ILE A 222 -37.16 -0.32 -10.84
CA ILE A 222 -36.19 -0.25 -11.95
C ILE A 222 -36.90 0.01 -13.29
N GLU A 223 -38.01 -0.67 -13.58
CA GLU A 223 -38.79 -0.42 -14.80
C GLU A 223 -39.51 0.94 -14.73
N ALA A 224 -39.97 1.34 -13.53
CA ALA A 224 -40.58 2.66 -13.31
C ALA A 224 -39.61 3.80 -13.63
N GLU A 225 -38.36 3.73 -13.16
CA GLU A 225 -37.32 4.71 -13.49
C GLU A 225 -37.05 4.76 -15.00
N ALA A 226 -36.81 3.60 -15.62
CA ALA A 226 -36.58 3.50 -17.06
C ALA A 226 -37.74 4.10 -17.88
N MET A 227 -39.00 3.91 -17.44
CA MET A 227 -40.16 4.54 -18.08
C MET A 227 -40.23 6.06 -17.92
N LEU A 228 -39.68 6.63 -16.84
CA LEU A 228 -39.58 8.08 -16.67
C LEU A 228 -38.49 8.70 -17.55
N ASP A 229 -37.37 8.00 -17.74
CA ASP A 229 -36.24 8.48 -18.55
C ASP A 229 -36.48 8.37 -20.08
N VAL A 230 -37.47 7.55 -20.48
CA VAL A 230 -37.95 7.45 -21.88
C VAL A 230 -39.03 8.49 -22.22
N LEU A 231 -39.47 9.30 -21.26
CA LEU A 231 -40.43 10.37 -21.54
C LEU A 231 -39.82 11.49 -22.42
N PRO A 232 -40.62 12.14 -23.27
CA PRO A 232 -40.19 13.35 -23.98
C PRO A 232 -39.77 14.45 -23.00
N GLN A 233 -38.72 15.20 -23.35
CA GLN A 233 -38.16 16.26 -22.49
C GLN A 233 -39.18 17.39 -22.19
N ASP A 234 -40.12 17.65 -23.10
CA ASP A 234 -41.21 18.63 -22.92
C ASP A 234 -42.34 18.15 -21.98
N MET A 235 -42.22 16.97 -21.36
CA MET A 235 -43.25 16.43 -20.48
C MET A 235 -43.34 17.21 -19.17
N LEU A 236 -44.48 17.85 -18.93
CA LEU A 236 -44.72 18.61 -17.71
C LEU A 236 -44.92 17.69 -16.49
N PHE A 237 -44.27 18.06 -15.38
CA PHE A 237 -44.43 17.49 -14.05
C PHE A 237 -44.98 18.57 -13.10
N SER A 238 -45.96 18.20 -12.27
CA SER A 238 -46.26 18.94 -11.03
C SER A 238 -45.09 18.86 -10.05
N ASP A 239 -44.94 19.81 -9.13
CA ASP A 239 -43.88 19.77 -8.10
C ASP A 239 -43.90 18.45 -7.29
N SER A 240 -45.10 17.95 -6.98
CA SER A 240 -45.30 16.65 -6.32
C SER A 240 -44.88 15.47 -7.20
N GLU A 241 -45.19 15.50 -8.49
CA GLU A 241 -44.82 14.47 -9.47
C GLU A 241 -43.30 14.46 -9.75
N ALA A 242 -42.67 15.63 -9.76
CA ALA A 242 -41.22 15.79 -9.90
C ALA A 242 -40.48 15.22 -8.67
N ARG A 243 -40.97 15.52 -7.45
CA ARG A 243 -40.46 14.92 -6.21
C ARG A 243 -40.61 13.40 -6.21
N GLN A 244 -41.75 12.88 -6.66
CA GLN A 244 -41.96 11.43 -6.79
C GLN A 244 -41.02 10.80 -7.84
N ALA A 245 -40.78 11.46 -8.98
CA ALA A 245 -39.83 10.99 -10.00
C ALA A 245 -38.38 10.94 -9.48
N VAL A 246 -37.96 11.92 -8.67
CA VAL A 246 -36.64 11.92 -8.00
C VAL A 246 -36.54 10.78 -6.98
N GLN A 247 -37.59 10.53 -6.20
CA GLN A 247 -37.65 9.41 -5.27
C GLN A 247 -37.50 8.06 -6.00
N ILE A 248 -38.22 7.87 -7.11
CA ILE A 248 -38.13 6.64 -7.93
C ILE A 248 -36.71 6.40 -8.43
N ARG A 249 -36.05 7.41 -9.02
CA ARG A 249 -34.65 7.34 -9.46
C ARG A 249 -33.69 6.97 -8.32
N HIS A 250 -33.85 7.60 -7.15
CA HIS A 250 -33.01 7.32 -5.99
C HIS A 250 -33.21 5.89 -5.45
N GLU A 251 -34.45 5.42 -5.35
CA GLU A 251 -34.77 4.06 -4.92
C GLU A 251 -34.27 3.00 -5.92
N ALA A 252 -34.52 3.19 -7.23
CA ALA A 252 -34.02 2.30 -8.28
C ALA A 252 -32.49 2.19 -8.28
N LYS A 253 -31.79 3.32 -8.18
CA LYS A 253 -30.32 3.35 -8.05
C LYS A 253 -29.84 2.58 -6.82
N ARG A 254 -30.52 2.69 -5.67
CA ARG A 254 -30.19 1.91 -4.46
C ARG A 254 -30.44 0.41 -4.63
N VAL A 255 -31.49 0.00 -5.34
CA VAL A 255 -31.76 -1.41 -5.64
C VAL A 255 -30.69 -1.99 -6.56
N ARG A 256 -30.44 -1.36 -7.72
CA ARG A 256 -29.38 -1.80 -8.65
C ARG A 256 -28.00 -1.86 -7.99
N LEU A 257 -27.63 -0.86 -7.19
CA LEU A 257 -26.34 -0.87 -6.49
C LEU A 257 -26.25 -2.00 -5.44
N ARG A 258 -27.36 -2.37 -4.79
CA ARG A 258 -27.40 -3.53 -3.89
C ARG A 258 -27.21 -4.82 -4.66
N GLU A 259 -27.91 -5.00 -5.78
CA GLU A 259 -27.81 -6.17 -6.66
C GLU A 259 -26.39 -6.30 -7.25
N ALA A 260 -25.82 -5.21 -7.76
CA ALA A 260 -24.45 -5.16 -8.28
C ALA A 260 -23.41 -5.49 -7.20
N ARG A 261 -23.57 -5.01 -5.95
CA ARG A 261 -22.69 -5.35 -4.82
C ARG A 261 -22.79 -6.82 -4.39
N GLN A 262 -23.98 -7.42 -4.51
CA GLN A 262 -24.17 -8.86 -4.28
C GLN A 262 -23.50 -9.68 -5.40
N GLN A 263 -23.70 -9.32 -6.66
CA GLN A 263 -23.10 -10.01 -7.82
C GLN A 263 -21.56 -9.95 -7.83
N THR A 264 -20.97 -8.87 -7.33
CA THR A 264 -19.51 -8.65 -7.33
C THR A 264 -18.79 -9.22 -6.10
N GLN A 265 -19.50 -9.84 -5.14
CA GLN A 265 -18.96 -10.20 -3.83
C GLN A 265 -18.24 -9.03 -3.12
N TYR A 266 -18.70 -7.80 -3.41
CA TYR A 266 -17.98 -6.58 -3.05
C TYR A 266 -17.78 -6.44 -1.53
N ALA A 267 -18.76 -6.87 -0.73
CA ALA A 267 -18.66 -6.85 0.72
C ALA A 267 -17.64 -7.87 1.26
N GLU A 268 -17.52 -9.04 0.63
CA GLU A 268 -16.58 -10.10 1.01
C GLU A 268 -15.15 -9.66 0.69
N ARG A 269 -14.90 -9.22 -0.55
CA ARG A 269 -13.60 -8.67 -0.99
C ARG A 269 -13.17 -7.46 -0.16
N ARG A 270 -14.10 -6.58 0.21
CA ARG A 270 -13.82 -5.42 1.08
C ARG A 270 -13.44 -5.87 2.50
N ALA A 271 -14.11 -6.88 3.05
CA ALA A 271 -13.78 -7.45 4.36
C ALA A 271 -12.43 -8.20 4.35
N GLU A 272 -12.10 -8.90 3.26
CA GLU A 272 -10.79 -9.54 3.04
C GLU A 272 -9.67 -8.50 2.93
N ASN A 273 -9.85 -7.44 2.14
CA ASN A 273 -8.89 -6.33 2.06
C ASN A 273 -8.74 -5.61 3.42
N GLU A 274 -9.80 -5.48 4.21
CA GLU A 274 -9.70 -4.91 5.56
C GLU A 274 -8.96 -5.84 6.54
N ARG A 275 -9.08 -7.16 6.39
CA ARG A 275 -8.32 -8.15 7.19
C ARG A 275 -6.83 -8.11 6.82
N THR A 276 -6.49 -8.20 5.53
CA THR A 276 -5.09 -8.16 5.08
C THR A 276 -4.41 -6.83 5.45
N LEU A 277 -5.13 -5.69 5.40
CA LEU A 277 -4.61 -4.41 5.90
C LEU A 277 -4.38 -4.42 7.43
N LYS A 278 -5.23 -5.08 8.22
CA LYS A 278 -5.02 -5.23 9.68
C LYS A 278 -3.84 -6.14 10.00
N GLU A 279 -3.70 -7.25 9.28
CA GLU A 279 -2.57 -8.17 9.40
C GLU A 279 -1.24 -7.49 9.01
N LEU A 280 -1.23 -6.73 7.92
CA LEU A 280 -0.07 -5.93 7.51
C LEU A 280 0.26 -4.81 8.50
N ALA A 281 -0.74 -4.15 9.08
CA ALA A 281 -0.53 -3.15 10.13
C ALA A 281 0.05 -3.78 11.42
N GLN A 282 -0.49 -4.92 11.86
CA GLN A 282 0.04 -5.69 12.99
C GLN A 282 1.49 -6.11 12.74
N SER A 283 1.78 -6.71 11.59
CA SER A 283 3.14 -7.11 11.22
C SER A 283 4.09 -5.91 11.15
N ARG A 284 3.67 -4.76 10.62
CA ARG A 284 4.45 -3.52 10.62
C ARG A 284 4.74 -3.03 12.04
N ASP A 285 3.75 -3.09 12.94
CA ASP A 285 3.92 -2.65 14.33
C ASP A 285 4.81 -3.62 15.13
N GLU A 286 4.71 -4.93 14.88
CA GLU A 286 5.62 -5.95 15.40
C GLU A 286 7.07 -5.73 14.93
N GLN A 287 7.28 -5.51 13.63
CA GLN A 287 8.60 -5.17 13.09
C GLN A 287 9.14 -3.86 13.69
N THR A 288 8.28 -2.89 13.95
CA THR A 288 8.67 -1.62 14.61
C THR A 288 9.11 -1.87 16.05
N ARG A 289 8.38 -2.70 16.82
CA ARG A 289 8.78 -3.10 18.19
C ARG A 289 10.09 -3.87 18.21
N LEU A 290 10.26 -4.87 17.35
CA LEU A 290 11.51 -5.64 17.24
C LEU A 290 12.69 -4.74 16.84
N ALA A 291 12.47 -3.73 15.98
CA ALA A 291 13.49 -2.74 15.65
C ALA A 291 13.83 -1.83 16.85
N GLU A 292 12.84 -1.41 17.64
CA GLU A 292 13.07 -0.67 18.89
C GLU A 292 13.82 -1.50 19.94
N GLU A 293 13.46 -2.77 20.12
CA GLU A 293 14.10 -3.70 21.06
C GLU A 293 15.57 -3.91 20.68
N ARG A 294 15.85 -4.26 19.43
CA ARG A 294 17.24 -4.35 18.91
C ARG A 294 17.99 -3.03 19.04
N SER A 295 17.34 -1.89 18.85
CA SER A 295 17.96 -0.57 19.05
C SER A 295 18.30 -0.29 20.51
N ARG A 296 17.57 -0.88 21.48
CA ARG A 296 17.89 -0.80 22.92
C ARG A 296 19.04 -1.74 23.26
N GLU A 297 19.04 -2.97 22.75
CA GLU A 297 20.14 -3.94 22.90
C GLU A 297 21.47 -3.36 22.38
N ILE A 298 21.47 -2.77 21.18
CA ILE A 298 22.65 -2.12 20.61
C ILE A 298 23.17 -0.99 21.52
N ARG A 299 22.27 -0.15 22.08
CA ARG A 299 22.69 0.91 23.02
C ARG A 299 23.33 0.34 24.30
N ILE A 300 22.78 -0.73 24.86
CA ILE A 300 23.33 -1.38 26.05
C ILE A 300 24.73 -1.95 25.74
N LEU A 301 24.89 -2.64 24.61
CA LEU A 301 26.17 -3.17 24.17
C LEU A 301 27.20 -2.06 23.86
N ASP A 302 26.78 -0.93 23.30
CA ASP A 302 27.64 0.25 23.10
C ASP A 302 28.07 0.84 24.45
N GLU A 303 27.15 0.99 25.42
CA GLU A 303 27.47 1.43 26.78
C GLU A 303 28.48 0.47 27.46
N GLU A 304 28.25 -0.84 27.39
CA GLU A 304 29.19 -1.85 27.92
C GLU A 304 30.55 -1.78 27.23
N GLN A 305 30.60 -1.66 25.91
CA GLN A 305 31.85 -1.44 25.17
C GLN A 305 32.57 -0.17 25.63
N THR A 306 31.87 0.93 25.90
CA THR A 306 32.52 2.15 26.42
C THR A 306 33.07 1.96 27.83
N ARG A 307 32.35 1.24 28.72
CA ARG A 307 32.84 0.90 30.06
C ARG A 307 34.07 0.00 30.01
N LEU A 308 34.06 -1.04 29.18
CA LEU A 308 35.22 -1.93 28.99
C LEU A 308 36.43 -1.18 28.40
N LYS A 309 36.22 -0.28 27.43
CA LYS A 309 37.28 0.58 26.88
C LYS A 309 37.85 1.57 27.92
N GLN A 310 37.05 2.01 28.88
CA GLN A 310 37.52 2.83 30.01
C GLN A 310 38.34 1.98 30.99
N ALA A 311 37.81 0.83 31.44
CA ALA A 311 38.51 -0.08 32.35
C ALA A 311 39.86 -0.56 31.79
N LEU A 312 39.96 -0.83 30.48
CA LEU A 312 41.23 -1.16 29.82
C LEU A 312 42.25 -0.02 29.91
N ARG A 313 41.83 1.25 29.72
CA ARG A 313 42.72 2.42 29.85
C ARG A 313 43.19 2.61 31.29
N ASP A 314 42.33 2.32 32.28
CA ASP A 314 42.70 2.43 33.69
C ASP A 314 43.65 1.31 34.10
N LEU A 315 43.43 0.07 33.65
CA LEU A 315 44.40 -1.02 33.81
C LEU A 315 45.73 -0.76 33.10
N GLU A 316 45.73 -0.11 31.91
CA GLU A 316 46.96 0.33 31.24
C GLU A 316 47.73 1.38 32.05
N ARG A 317 47.01 2.33 32.68
CA ARG A 317 47.60 3.31 33.60
C ARG A 317 48.20 2.64 34.83
N GLU A 318 47.44 1.77 35.51
CA GLU A 318 47.91 1.00 36.66
C GLU A 318 49.15 0.16 36.32
N ARG A 319 49.12 -0.54 35.18
CA ARG A 319 50.29 -1.28 34.68
C ARG A 319 51.50 -0.37 34.49
N SER A 320 51.32 0.80 33.86
CA SER A 320 52.41 1.75 33.65
C SER A 320 52.98 2.32 34.97
N ALA A 321 52.13 2.58 35.96
CA ALA A 321 52.54 3.02 37.29
C ALA A 321 53.31 1.92 38.04
N LEU A 322 52.84 0.66 37.98
CA LEU A 322 53.55 -0.49 38.53
C LEU A 322 54.91 -0.71 37.83
N THR A 323 55.01 -0.55 36.51
CA THR A 323 56.29 -0.60 35.80
C THR A 323 57.24 0.49 36.31
N GLY A 324 56.76 1.73 36.48
CA GLY A 324 57.55 2.82 37.07
C GLY A 324 58.05 2.50 38.48
N LEU A 325 57.20 1.96 39.34
CA LEU A 325 57.59 1.52 40.70
C LEU A 325 58.62 0.37 40.68
N TYR A 326 58.51 -0.57 39.74
CA TYR A 326 59.52 -1.62 39.55
C TYR A 326 60.85 -1.05 39.06
N GLU A 327 60.85 -0.07 38.16
CA GLU A 327 62.07 0.63 37.72
C GLU A 327 62.73 1.44 38.85
N GLU A 328 61.94 2.09 39.71
CA GLU A 328 62.44 2.76 40.92
C GLU A 328 63.03 1.77 41.92
N GLN A 329 62.37 0.64 42.19
CA GLN A 329 62.93 -0.41 43.03
C GLN A 329 64.20 -1.01 42.45
N LEU A 330 64.28 -1.19 41.12
CA LEU A 330 65.49 -1.68 40.45
C LEU A 330 66.66 -0.70 40.64
N LYS A 331 66.42 0.61 40.51
CA LYS A 331 67.44 1.66 40.78
C LYS A 331 67.90 1.62 42.24
N LEU A 332 66.98 1.55 43.21
CA LEU A 332 67.32 1.45 44.63
C LEU A 332 68.13 0.19 44.96
N VAL A 333 67.82 -0.95 44.32
CA VAL A 333 68.61 -2.19 44.47
C VAL A 333 70.00 -2.03 43.84
N GLN A 334 70.12 -1.40 42.67
CA GLN A 334 71.42 -1.12 42.04
C GLN A 334 72.27 -0.15 42.88
N GLU A 335 71.68 0.92 43.41
CA GLU A 335 72.35 1.84 44.33
C GLU A 335 72.80 1.13 45.61
N GLY A 336 71.95 0.26 46.17
CA GLY A 336 72.30 -0.59 47.32
C GLY A 336 73.44 -1.56 47.03
N GLN A 337 73.47 -2.17 45.85
CA GLN A 337 74.57 -3.04 45.40
C GLN A 337 75.90 -2.26 45.32
N VAL A 338 75.90 -1.08 44.69
CA VAL A 338 77.09 -0.21 44.62
C VAL A 338 77.56 0.24 46.00
N GLN A 339 76.63 0.48 46.94
CA GLN A 339 77.00 0.78 48.34
C GLN A 339 77.62 -0.44 49.04
N ILE A 340 77.08 -1.64 48.85
CA ILE A 340 77.63 -2.88 49.41
C ILE A 340 79.03 -3.15 48.86
N GLU A 341 79.24 -3.00 47.54
CA GLU A 341 80.57 -3.16 46.91
C GLU A 341 81.61 -2.23 47.55
N ARG A 342 81.30 -0.93 47.69
CA ARG A 342 82.17 0.03 48.38
C ARG A 342 82.47 -0.35 49.83
N LEU A 343 81.48 -0.89 50.57
CA LEU A 343 81.68 -1.37 51.94
C LEU A 343 82.55 -2.64 51.99
N VAL A 344 82.45 -3.52 51.00
CA VAL A 344 83.31 -4.71 50.86
C VAL A 344 84.74 -4.30 50.55
N GLU A 345 84.96 -3.36 49.63
CA GLU A 345 86.30 -2.79 49.35
C GLU A 345 86.92 -2.13 50.59
N ALA A 346 86.15 -1.30 51.31
CA ALA A 346 86.60 -0.68 52.56
C ALA A 346 86.93 -1.72 53.65
N LYS A 347 86.12 -2.77 53.79
CA LYS A 347 86.39 -3.88 54.72
C LYS A 347 87.66 -4.63 54.36
N ALA A 348 87.89 -4.93 53.07
CA ALA A 348 89.09 -5.59 52.59
C ALA A 348 90.36 -4.74 52.84
N ALA A 349 90.26 -3.41 52.70
CA ALA A 349 91.35 -2.50 53.05
C ALA A 349 91.70 -2.57 54.55
N VAL A 350 90.70 -2.51 55.44
CA VAL A 350 90.90 -2.63 56.90
C VAL A 350 91.45 -4.01 57.29
N GLU A 351 91.01 -5.09 56.64
CA GLU A 351 91.57 -6.43 56.85
C GLU A 351 93.03 -6.53 56.39
N SER A 352 93.41 -5.86 55.30
CA SER A 352 94.80 -5.73 54.85
C SER A 352 95.67 -4.97 55.86
N GLU A 353 95.18 -3.86 56.42
CA GLU A 353 95.88 -3.08 57.44
C GLU A 353 96.08 -3.89 58.73
N ARG A 354 95.02 -4.55 59.23
CA ARG A 354 95.11 -5.47 60.39
C ARG A 354 96.11 -6.60 60.14
N GLY A 355 96.17 -7.13 58.91
CA GLY A 355 97.17 -8.13 58.53
C GLY A 355 98.61 -7.64 58.67
N ARG A 356 98.87 -6.37 58.31
CA ARG A 356 100.19 -5.72 58.49
C ARG A 356 100.51 -5.49 59.98
N GLU A 357 99.53 -5.06 60.77
CA GLU A 357 99.69 -4.87 62.21
C GLU A 357 100.03 -6.19 62.93
N ILE A 358 99.32 -7.29 62.60
CA ILE A 358 99.59 -8.62 63.16
C ILE A 358 101.01 -9.09 62.80
N ALA A 359 101.44 -8.89 61.54
CA ALA A 359 102.80 -9.23 61.13
C ALA A 359 103.87 -8.42 61.88
N ALA A 360 103.63 -7.13 62.12
CA ALA A 360 104.52 -6.29 62.92
C ALA A 360 104.60 -6.74 64.39
N LEU A 361 103.47 -7.12 65.00
CA LEU A 361 103.42 -7.68 66.36
C LEU A 361 104.18 -9.01 66.47
N GLN A 362 104.03 -9.91 65.51
CA GLN A 362 104.80 -11.17 65.45
C GLN A 362 106.32 -10.91 65.36
N GLN A 363 106.73 -9.90 64.58
CA GLN A 363 108.13 -9.51 64.49
C GLN A 363 108.68 -9.00 65.83
N VAL A 364 107.90 -8.20 66.58
CA VAL A 364 108.25 -7.77 67.95
C VAL A 364 108.33 -8.96 68.91
N GLN A 365 107.37 -9.89 68.86
CA GLN A 365 107.37 -11.08 69.73
C GLN A 365 108.63 -11.93 69.55
N SER A 366 109.00 -12.27 68.31
CA SER A 366 110.20 -13.06 68.03
C SER A 366 111.49 -12.39 68.53
N ARG A 367 111.55 -11.05 68.52
CA ARG A 367 112.67 -10.27 69.08
C ARG A 367 112.74 -10.37 70.61
N CYS A 368 111.59 -10.39 71.29
CA CYS A 368 111.51 -10.60 72.74
C CYS A 368 111.94 -12.01 73.14
N GLU A 369 111.53 -13.03 72.40
CA GLU A 369 111.92 -14.44 72.63
C GLU A 369 113.44 -14.63 72.50
N GLN A 370 114.07 -13.99 71.49
CA GLN A 370 115.53 -13.96 71.35
C GLN A 370 116.23 -13.30 72.55
N GLN A 371 115.68 -12.21 73.10
CA GLN A 371 116.24 -11.56 74.30
C GLN A 371 116.15 -12.44 75.55
N ILE A 372 115.02 -13.16 75.73
CA ILE A 372 114.85 -14.10 76.84
C ILE A 372 115.90 -15.22 76.77
N ALA A 373 116.15 -15.79 75.58
CA ALA A 373 117.16 -16.84 75.40
C ALA A 373 118.59 -16.41 75.81
N VAL A 374 118.96 -15.16 75.49
CA VAL A 374 120.27 -14.57 75.88
C VAL A 374 120.37 -14.42 77.41
N LEU A 375 119.29 -13.99 78.07
CA LEU A 375 119.25 -13.85 79.53
C LEU A 375 119.34 -15.21 80.25
N THR A 376 118.72 -16.26 79.71
CA THR A 376 118.80 -17.63 80.25
C THR A 376 120.25 -18.14 80.24
N GLN A 377 120.98 -18.00 79.12
CA GLN A 377 122.40 -18.40 79.05
C GLN A 377 123.30 -17.61 80.01
N ALA A 378 122.96 -16.35 80.33
CA ALA A 378 123.70 -15.57 81.31
C ALA A 378 123.51 -16.10 82.74
N ARG A 379 122.32 -16.61 83.06
CA ARG A 379 121.99 -17.20 84.38
C ARG A 379 122.74 -18.50 84.63
N GLU A 380 122.75 -19.42 83.68
CA GLU A 380 123.44 -20.72 83.79
C GLU A 380 124.95 -20.56 84.07
N ARG A 381 125.58 -19.53 83.48
CA ARG A 381 126.99 -19.21 83.73
C ARG A 381 127.27 -18.74 85.16
N GLN A 382 126.31 -18.11 85.84
CA GLN A 382 126.50 -17.73 87.24
C GLN A 382 126.42 -18.93 88.19
N GLU A 383 125.51 -19.87 87.94
CA GLU A 383 125.36 -21.08 88.76
C GLU A 383 126.63 -21.96 88.72
N GLN A 384 127.28 -22.08 87.55
CA GLN A 384 128.56 -22.81 87.42
C GLN A 384 129.73 -22.18 88.20
N LEU A 385 129.71 -20.86 88.46
CA LEU A 385 130.72 -20.18 89.27
C LEU A 385 130.49 -20.38 90.78
N ALA A 386 129.24 -20.56 91.22
CA ALA A 386 128.91 -20.84 92.61
C ALA A 386 129.45 -22.21 93.06
N VAL A 387 129.25 -23.26 92.26
CA VAL A 387 129.71 -24.63 92.56
C VAL A 387 131.23 -24.70 92.78
N LYS A 388 132.01 -23.97 91.97
CA LYS A 388 133.49 -23.94 92.11
C LYS A 388 133.98 -23.30 93.41
N ARG A 389 133.22 -22.38 94.01
CA ARG A 389 133.56 -21.77 95.30
C ARG A 389 133.35 -22.74 96.47
N GLN A 390 132.37 -23.63 96.36
CA GLN A 390 131.99 -24.53 97.47
C GLN A 390 133.07 -25.59 97.73
N ALA A 391 133.65 -26.16 96.68
CA ALA A 391 134.74 -27.16 96.77
C ALA A 391 136.03 -26.63 97.42
N ALA A 392 136.28 -25.31 97.40
CA ALA A 392 137.50 -24.71 97.97
C ALA A 392 137.48 -24.64 99.51
N ASN A 393 136.29 -24.59 100.14
CA ASN A 393 136.18 -24.42 101.58
C ASN A 393 136.39 -25.72 102.37
N GLU A 394 136.11 -26.89 101.78
CA GLU A 394 136.20 -28.18 102.47
C GLU A 394 137.65 -28.65 102.71
N ALA A 395 138.60 -28.17 101.91
CA ALA A 395 140.03 -28.48 102.09
C ALA A 395 140.62 -27.84 103.36
N LEU A 396 140.15 -26.65 103.73
CA LEU A 396 140.74 -25.81 104.78
C LEU A 396 140.37 -26.25 106.21
N ILE A 397 139.38 -27.14 106.35
CA ILE A 397 138.91 -27.67 107.64
C ILE A 397 139.80 -28.81 108.14
N ARG A 398 140.45 -29.57 107.25
CA ARG A 398 141.28 -30.74 107.62
C ARG A 398 142.60 -30.36 108.29
N GLU A 399 143.16 -29.19 107.95
CA GLU A 399 144.48 -28.75 108.43
C GLU A 399 144.47 -28.23 109.89
N LYS A 400 143.30 -27.88 110.45
CA LYS A 400 143.18 -27.32 111.81
C LYS A 400 143.08 -28.37 112.93
N ALA A 401 142.89 -29.64 112.62
CA ALA A 401 142.65 -30.68 113.63
C ALA A 401 143.94 -31.21 114.30
N GLU A 402 145.08 -31.17 113.61
CA GLU A 402 146.33 -31.83 114.04
C GLU A 402 147.15 -31.00 115.04
N LEU A 403 146.92 -29.68 115.13
CA LEU A 403 147.63 -28.76 116.04
C LEU A 403 147.11 -28.78 117.49
N ALA A 404 146.01 -29.46 117.78
CA ALA A 404 145.36 -29.45 119.11
C ALA A 404 145.93 -30.47 120.11
N GLN A 405 146.83 -31.37 119.70
CA GLN A 405 147.25 -32.53 120.51
C GLN A 405 148.43 -32.26 121.47
N ALA A 406 149.00 -31.04 121.53
CA ALA A 406 150.37 -30.84 122.02
C ALA A 406 150.57 -29.89 123.24
N LYS A 407 149.54 -29.34 123.90
CA LYS A 407 149.71 -28.12 124.75
C LYS A 407 149.26 -28.14 126.24
N ALA A 408 148.98 -29.28 126.87
CA ALA A 408 148.44 -29.26 128.25
C ALA A 408 148.82 -30.44 129.17
N GLN A 409 150.03 -30.99 129.06
CA GLN A 409 150.57 -32.03 129.95
C GLN A 409 151.57 -31.48 131.01
N LEU A 410 151.53 -30.20 131.37
CA LEU A 410 152.63 -29.54 132.11
C LEU A 410 152.28 -28.68 133.34
N GLU A 411 151.03 -28.69 133.84
CA GLU A 411 150.67 -27.97 135.09
C GLU A 411 150.05 -28.92 136.13
N GLN A 412 150.80 -30.00 136.39
CA GLN A 412 150.71 -30.84 137.57
C GLN A 412 151.63 -30.24 138.66
N GLU A 413 151.11 -29.94 139.86
CA GLU A 413 151.72 -30.22 141.19
C GLU A 413 151.32 -29.24 142.33
N ASN A 414 150.97 -29.83 143.50
CA ASN A 414 151.01 -29.31 144.89
C ASN A 414 150.09 -28.11 145.31
N GLY A 415 149.59 -28.02 146.56
CA GLY A 415 149.59 -29.00 147.67
C GLY A 415 149.23 -28.43 149.07
N ALA A 416 148.12 -28.93 149.66
CA ALA A 416 147.86 -29.21 151.10
C ALA A 416 147.76 -28.11 152.23
N LEU A 417 147.05 -28.51 153.32
CA LEU A 417 147.08 -28.05 154.74
C LEU A 417 146.31 -26.80 155.26
N THR A 418 144.97 -26.94 155.35
CA THR A 418 144.14 -27.07 156.58
C THR A 418 144.36 -26.21 157.88
N GLY A 419 143.30 -25.49 158.36
CA GLY A 419 143.18 -24.81 159.69
C GLY A 419 141.89 -23.95 159.91
N ARG A 420 141.34 -23.80 161.15
CA ARG A 420 140.00 -23.16 161.45
C ARG A 420 140.14 -21.63 161.66
N GLN A 421 139.41 -20.82 160.89
CA GLN A 421 139.21 -19.38 161.10
C GLN A 421 138.38 -19.07 162.34
N GLU A 422 138.53 -17.85 162.87
CA GLU A 422 137.53 -17.00 163.57
C GLU A 422 138.10 -15.56 163.56
N GLU A 423 137.50 -14.59 162.85
CA GLU A 423 136.44 -13.66 163.33
C GLU A 423 136.87 -12.74 164.49
N ALA A 424 136.57 -11.43 164.53
CA ALA A 424 135.87 -10.51 163.63
C ALA A 424 136.54 -9.10 163.74
N ALA A 425 135.97 -7.90 163.54
CA ALA A 425 134.62 -7.37 163.75
C ALA A 425 134.54 -5.95 163.13
N LYS A 426 133.41 -5.22 163.10
CA LYS A 426 132.50 -4.90 164.22
C LYS A 426 131.04 -4.89 163.73
N LEU A 427 130.08 -5.50 164.43
CA LEU A 427 130.15 -6.33 165.64
C LEU A 427 128.83 -7.14 165.76
N ALA A 428 128.91 -8.35 166.29
CA ALA A 428 127.91 -9.43 166.30
C ALA A 428 128.01 -10.34 165.06
N GLN A 429 128.53 -11.55 165.15
CA GLN A 429 129.22 -12.31 166.19
C GLN A 429 129.50 -13.64 165.48
N GLU A 430 130.74 -14.14 165.49
CA GLU A 430 131.06 -15.51 165.90
C GLU A 430 130.44 -16.67 165.04
N ARG A 431 131.16 -17.68 164.48
CA ARG A 431 132.47 -18.32 164.76
C ARG A 431 132.73 -19.48 163.71
N GLN A 432 133.63 -20.45 163.98
CA GLN A 432 134.41 -21.48 163.20
C GLN A 432 134.22 -21.74 161.67
N ALA A 433 135.37 -21.92 161.00
CA ALA A 433 135.58 -22.58 159.68
C ALA A 433 135.88 -24.11 159.70
N GLN A 434 136.99 -24.58 159.06
CA GLN A 434 137.46 -25.97 158.72
C GLN A 434 136.41 -26.82 157.97
N ILE A 435 136.74 -27.63 156.94
CA ILE A 435 137.83 -28.63 156.84
C ILE A 435 137.62 -29.74 157.91
N GLU A 436 138.16 -30.95 157.83
CA GLU A 436 138.70 -31.73 156.70
C GLU A 436 137.52 -32.44 155.99
N GLN A 437 137.48 -32.63 154.67
CA GLN A 437 138.41 -33.44 153.87
C GLN A 437 138.43 -34.94 154.31
N LEU A 438 138.40 -35.85 153.33
CA LEU A 438 139.35 -36.95 153.21
C LEU A 438 139.64 -37.78 154.48
N LEU A 439 139.28 -39.07 154.57
CA LEU A 439 139.77 -40.23 153.80
C LEU A 439 139.17 -41.49 154.47
N GLN A 440 139.12 -42.73 153.94
CA GLN A 440 139.42 -43.37 152.65
C GLN A 440 139.25 -44.88 152.90
N ALA A 441 139.33 -45.70 151.85
CA ALA A 441 139.81 -47.10 151.93
C ALA A 441 138.86 -48.13 152.63
N ILE A 442 138.88 -49.43 152.30
CA ILE A 442 139.53 -50.17 151.20
C ILE A 442 138.80 -51.53 151.01
N ALA A 443 138.91 -52.11 149.81
CA ALA A 443 138.80 -53.53 149.45
C ALA A 443 137.57 -54.41 149.81
N ALA A 444 137.40 -55.40 148.92
CA ALA A 444 136.45 -56.50 148.92
C ALA A 444 136.71 -57.58 149.99
N GLY A 445 135.71 -58.44 150.23
CA GLY A 445 135.91 -59.75 150.87
C GLY A 445 134.65 -60.42 151.43
N GLU A 446 134.26 -61.55 150.81
CA GLU A 446 133.72 -62.76 151.46
C GLU A 446 132.38 -62.74 152.26
N SER A 447 131.32 -63.11 151.53
CA SER A 447 130.50 -64.33 151.71
C SER A 447 130.36 -65.04 153.08
N GLU A 448 129.12 -65.53 153.30
CA GLU A 448 128.74 -66.71 154.13
C GLU A 448 128.94 -66.59 155.65
N ARG A 449 128.01 -67.05 156.52
CA ARG A 449 126.83 -67.91 156.36
C ARG A 449 125.88 -67.74 157.55
N ASP A 450 124.61 -68.14 157.35
CA ASP A 450 123.63 -68.50 158.39
C ASP A 450 123.19 -67.41 159.40
N ARG A 451 121.92 -67.31 159.81
CA ARG A 451 120.63 -67.90 159.38
C ARG A 451 119.53 -67.01 160.01
N GLU A 452 118.30 -67.06 159.47
CA GLU A 452 117.04 -66.72 160.19
C GLU A 452 116.87 -65.22 160.62
N ILE A 453 115.79 -64.48 160.34
CA ILE A 453 114.41 -64.72 159.88
C ILE A 453 114.01 -63.46 159.05
N GLU A 454 113.57 -63.50 157.80
CA GLU A 454 112.37 -64.14 157.23
C GLU A 454 111.02 -63.79 157.90
N GLY A 455 110.93 -62.63 158.54
CA GLY A 455 109.73 -62.20 159.30
C GLY A 455 108.71 -61.36 158.51
N LEU A 456 109.09 -60.15 158.08
CA LEU A 456 108.11 -59.07 157.85
C LEU A 456 108.15 -58.40 156.45
N LYS A 457 108.72 -59.05 155.43
CA LYS A 457 108.69 -58.57 154.02
C LYS A 457 107.36 -58.79 153.27
N ARG A 458 106.24 -59.10 153.94
CA ARG A 458 104.98 -59.58 153.30
C ARG A 458 103.75 -58.67 153.37
N VAL A 459 103.83 -57.47 153.96
CA VAL A 459 102.65 -56.57 154.08
C VAL A 459 102.74 -55.30 153.21
N GLN A 460 103.93 -54.78 152.93
CA GLN A 460 104.08 -53.48 152.27
C GLN A 460 103.82 -53.50 150.74
N LEU A 461 103.96 -54.65 150.07
CA LEU A 461 103.78 -54.78 148.61
C LEU A 461 102.31 -54.81 148.14
N ARG A 462 101.31 -54.85 149.05
CA ARG A 462 99.89 -54.92 148.68
C ARG A 462 99.25 -53.57 148.36
N CYS A 463 99.76 -52.45 148.89
CA CYS A 463 99.10 -51.15 148.73
C CYS A 463 99.44 -50.43 147.41
N GLU A 464 100.53 -50.78 146.73
CA GLU A 464 100.94 -50.13 145.47
C GLU A 464 100.24 -50.73 144.23
N GLN A 465 99.78 -51.99 144.31
CA GLN A 465 99.20 -52.70 143.15
C GLN A 465 97.75 -52.28 142.82
N GLU A 466 96.97 -51.79 143.79
CA GLU A 466 95.58 -51.38 143.56
C GLU A 466 95.46 -50.01 142.85
N ILE A 467 96.43 -49.11 143.03
CA ILE A 467 96.43 -47.77 142.39
C ILE A 467 96.64 -47.89 140.87
N ALA A 468 97.45 -48.86 140.42
CA ALA A 468 97.76 -49.05 139.00
C ALA A 468 96.57 -49.57 138.14
N LEU A 469 95.64 -50.31 138.75
CA LEU A 469 94.50 -50.88 138.02
C LEU A 469 93.38 -49.88 137.77
N LEU A 470 93.15 -48.92 138.69
CA LEU A 470 92.15 -47.88 138.55
C LEU A 470 92.53 -46.82 137.49
N ALA A 471 93.82 -46.61 137.22
CA ALA A 471 94.28 -45.72 136.16
C ALA A 471 93.91 -46.25 134.75
N ARG A 472 94.21 -47.53 134.47
CA ARG A 472 93.91 -48.16 133.17
C ARG A 472 92.42 -48.23 132.86
N ALA A 473 91.57 -48.44 133.87
CA ALA A 473 90.12 -48.49 133.70
C ALA A 473 89.53 -47.12 133.26
N ARG A 474 90.09 -46.00 133.72
CA ARG A 474 89.67 -44.65 133.29
C ARG A 474 90.10 -44.34 131.85
N GLU A 475 91.28 -44.77 131.46
CA GLU A 475 91.83 -44.53 130.11
C GLU A 475 91.02 -45.28 129.03
N GLN A 476 90.59 -46.51 129.30
CA GLN A 476 89.71 -47.28 128.40
C GLN A 476 88.31 -46.67 128.26
N GLN A 477 87.73 -46.07 129.32
CA GLN A 477 86.46 -45.35 129.19
C GLN A 477 86.58 -44.07 128.36
N ALA A 478 87.72 -43.38 128.39
CA ALA A 478 87.96 -42.20 127.57
C ALA A 478 88.01 -42.54 126.07
N GLN A 479 88.66 -43.65 125.69
CA GLN A 479 88.76 -44.08 124.29
C GLN A 479 87.39 -44.44 123.68
N LEU A 480 86.58 -45.23 124.41
CA LEU A 480 85.21 -45.60 123.97
C LEU A 480 84.26 -44.40 123.84
N ALA A 481 84.49 -43.31 124.58
CA ALA A 481 83.72 -42.08 124.44
C ALA A 481 84.03 -41.34 123.13
N VAL A 482 85.32 -41.27 122.76
CA VAL A 482 85.78 -40.62 121.51
C VAL A 482 85.29 -41.40 120.28
N GLU A 483 85.39 -42.73 120.27
CA GLU A 483 84.90 -43.57 119.16
C GLU A 483 83.38 -43.41 118.95
N ARG A 484 82.60 -43.35 120.03
CA ARG A 484 81.15 -43.10 119.97
C ARG A 484 80.81 -41.71 119.46
N GLN A 485 81.61 -40.70 119.81
CA GLN A 485 81.41 -39.35 119.29
C GLN A 485 81.70 -39.29 117.78
N ALA A 486 82.81 -39.87 117.32
CA ALA A 486 83.14 -39.95 115.91
C ALA A 486 82.07 -40.70 115.08
N ALA A 487 81.54 -41.81 115.60
CA ALA A 487 80.45 -42.56 114.96
C ALA A 487 79.14 -41.75 114.88
N ASN A 488 78.80 -40.99 115.93
CA ASN A 488 77.63 -40.11 115.92
C ASN A 488 77.80 -38.95 114.92
N GLU A 489 78.98 -38.35 114.81
CA GLU A 489 79.27 -37.29 113.84
C GLU A 489 79.20 -37.80 112.39
N ALA A 490 79.62 -39.04 112.12
CA ALA A 490 79.45 -39.69 110.82
C ALA A 490 77.97 -39.89 110.47
N LEU A 491 77.16 -40.43 111.39
CA LEU A 491 75.72 -40.62 111.20
C LEU A 491 74.95 -39.30 111.03
N VAL A 492 75.43 -38.20 111.63
CA VAL A 492 74.85 -36.86 111.40
C VAL A 492 75.16 -36.36 109.98
N ARG A 493 76.35 -36.63 109.44
CA ARG A 493 76.70 -36.29 108.05
C ARG A 493 75.86 -37.07 107.04
N GLU A 494 75.77 -38.40 107.17
CA GLU A 494 74.90 -39.22 106.30
C GLU A 494 73.44 -38.78 106.34
N ARG A 495 72.92 -38.40 107.53
CA ARG A 495 71.56 -37.86 107.67
C ARG A 495 71.39 -36.49 107.01
N ALA A 496 72.41 -35.64 107.02
CA ALA A 496 72.38 -34.35 106.34
C ALA A 496 72.42 -34.52 104.81
N GLU A 497 73.26 -35.43 104.31
CA GLU A 497 73.35 -35.78 102.89
C GLU A 497 72.03 -36.40 102.37
N LEU A 498 71.44 -37.33 103.13
CA LEU A 498 70.11 -37.89 102.82
C LEU A 498 69.00 -36.83 102.86
N ALA A 499 69.06 -35.85 103.76
CA ALA A 499 68.10 -34.75 103.80
C ALA A 499 68.23 -33.84 102.57
N GLN A 500 69.47 -33.55 102.14
CA GLN A 500 69.74 -32.76 100.93
C GLN A 500 69.29 -33.49 99.66
N ALA A 501 69.62 -34.78 99.52
CA ALA A 501 69.17 -35.60 98.39
C ALA A 501 67.64 -35.71 98.33
N LYS A 502 66.97 -35.84 99.49
CA LYS A 502 65.51 -35.84 99.56
C LYS A 502 64.89 -34.50 99.14
N ALA A 503 65.51 -33.38 99.52
CA ALA A 503 65.06 -32.06 99.11
C ALA A 503 65.22 -31.84 97.58
N GLN A 504 66.33 -32.29 97.01
CA GLN A 504 66.57 -32.25 95.55
C GLN A 504 65.52 -33.08 94.80
N LEU A 505 65.28 -34.33 95.22
CA LEU A 505 64.24 -35.17 94.62
C LEU A 505 62.83 -34.57 94.78
N GLN A 506 62.53 -33.87 95.87
CA GLN A 506 61.25 -33.16 96.00
C GLN A 506 61.14 -32.01 95.00
N GLN A 507 62.22 -31.26 94.76
CA GLN A 507 62.26 -30.17 93.79
C GLN A 507 62.15 -30.68 92.33
N GLU A 508 62.85 -31.76 91.99
CA GLU A 508 62.75 -32.41 90.67
C GLU A 508 61.33 -32.95 90.42
N ASN A 509 60.69 -33.56 91.43
CA ASN A 509 59.31 -34.03 91.31
C ASN A 509 58.30 -32.88 91.15
N SER A 510 58.50 -31.71 91.78
CA SER A 510 57.66 -30.53 91.50
C SER A 510 57.83 -30.03 90.06
N LEU A 511 59.07 -29.89 89.57
CA LEU A 511 59.32 -29.45 88.19
C LEU A 511 58.77 -30.44 87.15
N LEU A 512 58.84 -31.74 87.42
CA LEU A 512 58.21 -32.77 86.57
C LEU A 512 56.68 -32.70 86.61
N ALA A 513 56.06 -32.31 87.73
CA ALA A 513 54.62 -32.10 87.82
C ALA A 513 54.21 -30.85 87.01
N ASP A 514 54.92 -29.73 87.18
CA ASP A 514 54.69 -28.49 86.44
C ASP A 514 54.79 -28.73 84.91
N HIS A 515 55.85 -29.43 84.46
CA HIS A 515 56.01 -29.79 83.05
C HIS A 515 54.97 -30.79 82.53
N GLN A 516 54.41 -31.67 83.38
CA GLN A 516 53.29 -32.52 82.98
C GLN A 516 52.00 -31.71 82.81
N GLU A 517 51.78 -30.68 83.64
CA GLU A 517 50.65 -29.78 83.50
C GLU A 517 50.77 -28.90 82.26
N GLU A 518 51.94 -28.30 82.01
CA GLU A 518 52.24 -27.56 80.76
C GLU A 518 52.03 -28.42 79.51
N ALA A 519 52.52 -29.67 79.53
CA ALA A 519 52.33 -30.61 78.43
C ALA A 519 50.86 -30.99 78.21
N ALA A 520 50.07 -31.11 79.28
CA ALA A 520 48.64 -31.38 79.20
C ALA A 520 47.85 -30.18 78.66
N GLN A 521 48.20 -28.95 79.07
CA GLN A 521 47.61 -27.72 78.55
C GLN A 521 47.91 -27.55 77.05
N LEU A 522 49.17 -27.69 76.63
CA LEU A 522 49.56 -27.65 75.21
C LEU A 522 48.89 -28.75 74.37
N ALA A 523 48.63 -29.92 74.95
CA ALA A 523 47.88 -30.98 74.27
C ALA A 523 46.40 -30.60 74.08
N GLN A 524 45.76 -29.99 75.08
CA GLN A 524 44.38 -29.49 74.97
C GLN A 524 44.25 -28.34 73.98
N GLU A 525 45.18 -27.37 73.98
CA GLU A 525 45.21 -26.28 72.99
C GLU A 525 45.35 -26.80 71.56
N ARG A 526 46.27 -27.76 71.33
CA ARG A 526 46.42 -28.41 70.02
C ARG A 526 45.17 -29.18 69.62
N GLN A 527 44.51 -29.88 70.54
CA GLN A 527 43.27 -30.57 70.26
C GLN A 527 42.15 -29.59 69.87
N ALA A 528 42.00 -28.47 70.58
CA ALA A 528 41.05 -27.43 70.24
C ALA A 528 41.33 -26.78 68.87
N GLN A 529 42.62 -26.52 68.55
CA GLN A 529 43.03 -26.03 67.23
C GLN A 529 42.72 -27.04 66.11
N ILE A 530 42.96 -28.34 66.34
CA ILE A 530 42.62 -29.41 65.38
C ILE A 530 41.10 -29.44 65.16
N GLU A 531 40.30 -29.36 66.22
CA GLU A 531 38.83 -29.35 66.12
C GLU A 531 38.31 -28.12 65.35
N GLN A 532 38.87 -26.94 65.59
CA GLN A 532 38.55 -25.73 64.81
C GLN A 532 38.93 -25.88 63.33
N LEU A 533 40.10 -26.44 63.01
CA LEU A 533 40.52 -26.69 61.63
C LEU A 533 39.67 -27.75 60.94
N VAL A 534 39.22 -28.78 61.66
CA VAL A 534 38.27 -29.79 61.14
C VAL A 534 36.91 -29.17 60.85
N GLN A 535 36.39 -28.31 61.74
CA GLN A 535 35.14 -27.58 61.51
C GLN A 535 35.24 -26.61 60.31
N ALA A 536 36.33 -25.84 60.23
CA ALA A 536 36.58 -24.93 59.11
C ALA A 536 36.70 -25.68 57.78
N ARG A 537 37.39 -26.83 57.76
CA ARG A 537 37.48 -27.70 56.58
C ARG A 537 36.11 -28.26 56.18
N ALA A 538 35.31 -28.72 57.13
CA ALA A 538 33.96 -29.22 56.87
C ALA A 538 33.03 -28.14 56.32
N ALA A 539 33.15 -26.89 56.79
CA ALA A 539 32.43 -25.74 56.25
C ALA A 539 32.80 -25.48 54.78
N VAL A 540 34.09 -25.40 54.46
CA VAL A 540 34.59 -25.20 53.09
C VAL A 540 34.20 -26.36 52.17
N GLU A 541 34.21 -27.61 52.65
CA GLU A 541 33.74 -28.77 51.88
C GLU A 541 32.21 -28.71 51.63
N SER A 542 31.43 -28.20 52.59
CA SER A 542 29.99 -27.96 52.39
C SER A 542 29.71 -26.82 51.40
N GLU A 543 30.47 -25.74 51.44
CA GLU A 543 30.34 -24.61 50.51
C GLU A 543 30.70 -25.04 49.09
N ARG A 544 31.84 -25.71 48.90
CA ARG A 544 32.22 -26.32 47.61
C ARG A 544 31.18 -27.32 47.10
N GLY A 545 30.56 -28.09 47.99
CA GLY A 545 29.44 -28.98 47.64
C GLY A 545 28.27 -28.22 47.02
N ARG A 546 27.87 -27.09 47.62
CA ARG A 546 26.81 -26.21 47.09
C ARG A 546 27.23 -25.54 45.78
N GLU A 547 28.46 -25.05 45.67
CA GLU A 547 28.99 -24.46 44.43
C GLU A 547 28.99 -25.46 43.28
N ILE A 548 29.42 -26.71 43.51
CA ILE A 548 29.37 -27.78 42.49
C ILE A 548 27.92 -28.08 42.08
N GLU A 549 26.97 -28.01 43.02
CA GLU A 549 25.56 -28.26 42.73
C GLU A 549 24.90 -27.10 41.95
N THR A 550 25.22 -25.85 42.25
CA THR A 550 24.77 -24.70 41.45
C THR A 550 25.41 -24.69 40.06
N LEU A 551 26.71 -25.03 39.94
CA LEU A 551 27.38 -25.15 38.64
C LEU A 551 26.78 -26.27 37.78
N LYS A 552 26.39 -27.42 38.36
CA LYS A 552 25.65 -28.46 37.64
C LYS A 552 24.27 -27.99 37.16
N GLN A 553 23.55 -27.22 37.98
CA GLN A 553 22.26 -26.65 37.58
C GLN A 553 22.43 -25.68 36.41
N VAL A 554 23.37 -24.74 36.49
CA VAL A 554 23.70 -23.80 35.41
C VAL A 554 24.15 -24.54 34.14
N GLN A 555 25.00 -25.56 34.26
CA GLN A 555 25.40 -26.38 33.10
C GLN A 555 24.18 -27.04 32.45
N SER A 556 23.26 -27.62 33.22
CA SER A 556 22.05 -28.22 32.67
C SER A 556 21.11 -27.22 31.98
N GLN A 557 21.06 -25.97 32.46
CA GLN A 557 20.29 -24.88 31.85
C GLN A 557 20.92 -24.43 30.53
N LEU A 558 22.25 -24.28 30.49
CA LEU A 558 22.99 -23.96 29.27
C LEU A 558 22.87 -25.07 28.21
N GLU A 559 22.92 -26.35 28.61
CA GLU A 559 22.71 -27.49 27.70
C GLU A 559 21.30 -27.47 27.09
N GLN A 560 20.25 -27.16 27.88
CA GLN A 560 18.89 -26.99 27.39
C GLN A 560 18.75 -25.77 26.47
N GLU A 561 19.40 -24.66 26.79
CA GLU A 561 19.37 -23.43 25.99
C GLU A 561 20.10 -23.61 24.64
N ILE A 562 21.25 -24.30 24.63
CA ILE A 562 21.95 -24.69 23.40
C ILE A 562 21.03 -25.53 22.51
N VAL A 563 20.38 -26.57 23.05
CA VAL A 563 19.44 -27.41 22.26
C VAL A 563 18.29 -26.58 21.69
N ARG A 564 17.71 -25.67 22.49
CA ARG A 564 16.62 -24.79 22.06
C ARG A 564 17.06 -23.80 20.96
N LEU A 565 18.26 -23.23 21.08
CA LEU A 565 18.83 -22.33 20.08
C LEU A 565 19.18 -23.08 18.79
N THR A 566 19.70 -24.31 18.87
CA THR A 566 19.93 -25.17 17.70
C THR A 566 18.63 -25.44 16.94
N GLN A 567 17.56 -25.83 17.65
CA GLN A 567 16.24 -26.04 17.05
C GLN A 567 15.67 -24.77 16.40
N ALA A 568 15.85 -23.60 17.04
CA ALA A 568 15.41 -22.32 16.48
C ALA A 568 16.19 -21.94 15.20
N LEU A 569 17.50 -22.23 15.14
CA LEU A 569 18.32 -22.03 13.94
C LEU A 569 17.94 -22.99 12.81
N GLU A 570 17.65 -24.25 13.11
CA GLU A 570 17.14 -25.22 12.12
C GLU A 570 15.79 -24.78 11.53
N GLN A 571 14.88 -24.28 12.38
CA GLN A 571 13.59 -23.72 11.93
C GLN A 571 13.78 -22.47 11.05
N GLN A 572 14.70 -21.56 11.41
CA GLN A 572 15.01 -20.41 10.55
C GLN A 572 15.63 -20.84 9.21
N ALA A 573 16.47 -21.87 9.18
CA ALA A 573 17.03 -22.41 7.95
C ALA A 573 15.94 -23.03 7.05
N GLN A 574 15.00 -23.79 7.61
CA GLN A 574 13.84 -24.33 6.88
C GLN A 574 12.98 -23.20 6.29
N LEU A 575 12.59 -22.21 7.09
CA LEU A 575 11.83 -21.04 6.64
C LEU A 575 12.57 -20.23 5.56
N ALA A 576 13.90 -20.16 5.59
CA ALA A 576 14.69 -19.51 4.56
C ALA A 576 14.63 -20.28 3.23
N VAL A 577 14.73 -21.61 3.25
CA VAL A 577 14.59 -22.47 2.07
C VAL A 577 13.18 -22.39 1.48
N GLU A 578 12.13 -22.42 2.32
CA GLU A 578 10.74 -22.26 1.87
C GLU A 578 10.50 -20.89 1.21
N ARG A 579 11.03 -19.81 1.81
CA ARG A 579 10.98 -18.46 1.22
C ARG A 579 11.73 -18.38 -0.12
N GLN A 580 12.86 -19.07 -0.26
CA GLN A 580 13.58 -19.12 -1.52
C GLN A 580 12.77 -19.85 -2.60
N ALA A 581 12.19 -21.01 -2.27
CA ALA A 581 11.32 -21.74 -3.19
C ALA A 581 10.08 -20.93 -3.62
N ALA A 582 9.45 -20.22 -2.68
CA ALA A 582 8.33 -19.32 -2.97
C ALA A 582 8.72 -18.14 -3.88
N ASN A 583 9.91 -17.57 -3.68
CA ASN A 583 10.43 -16.51 -4.55
C ASN A 583 10.75 -17.04 -5.97
N GLU A 584 11.24 -18.28 -6.09
CA GLU A 584 11.46 -18.92 -7.39
C GLU A 584 10.15 -19.21 -8.14
N THR A 585 9.10 -19.67 -7.45
CA THR A 585 7.78 -19.89 -8.08
C THR A 585 7.15 -18.57 -8.52
N LEU A 586 7.13 -17.55 -7.66
CA LEU A 586 6.68 -16.20 -8.02
C LEU A 586 7.51 -15.60 -9.18
N GLY A 587 8.81 -15.93 -9.25
CA GLY A 587 9.68 -15.55 -10.36
C GLY A 587 9.27 -16.18 -11.69
N ARG A 588 8.87 -17.46 -11.69
CA ARG A 588 8.36 -18.18 -12.87
C ARG A 588 7.01 -17.62 -13.30
N GLU A 589 6.06 -17.49 -12.38
CA GLU A 589 4.72 -16.91 -12.66
C GLU A 589 4.82 -15.49 -13.24
N LYS A 590 5.72 -14.65 -12.70
CA LYS A 590 5.97 -13.31 -13.22
C LYS A 590 6.57 -13.31 -14.63
N ALA A 591 7.42 -14.29 -14.96
CA ALA A 591 7.98 -14.44 -16.31
C ALA A 591 6.90 -14.90 -17.30
N GLU A 592 6.04 -15.85 -16.92
CA GLU A 592 4.90 -16.32 -17.71
C GLU A 592 3.89 -15.18 -17.97
N LEU A 593 3.55 -14.39 -16.94
CA LEU A 593 2.69 -13.21 -17.09
C LEU A 593 3.30 -12.13 -17.98
N ALA A 594 4.62 -11.93 -17.92
CA ALA A 594 5.32 -11.00 -18.81
C ALA A 594 5.27 -11.49 -20.28
N GLN A 595 5.42 -12.80 -20.51
CA GLN A 595 5.28 -13.39 -21.85
C GLN A 595 3.85 -13.27 -22.38
N ALA A 596 2.84 -13.56 -21.56
CA ALA A 596 1.43 -13.44 -21.93
C ALA A 596 1.04 -11.99 -22.24
N ASN A 597 1.51 -11.02 -21.45
CA ASN A 597 1.30 -9.60 -21.74
C ASN A 597 1.96 -9.19 -23.07
N GLY A 598 3.18 -9.66 -23.35
CA GLY A 598 3.85 -9.40 -24.63
C GLY A 598 3.11 -9.98 -25.84
N GLN A 599 2.47 -11.15 -25.69
CA GLN A 599 1.59 -11.72 -26.71
C GLN A 599 0.32 -10.89 -26.91
N LEU A 600 -0.34 -10.48 -25.82
CA LEU A 600 -1.52 -9.61 -25.88
C LEU A 600 -1.22 -8.23 -26.49
N GLU A 601 -0.03 -7.67 -26.28
CA GLU A 601 0.39 -6.43 -26.93
C GLU A 601 0.58 -6.61 -28.45
N GLN A 602 1.13 -7.75 -28.90
CA GLN A 602 1.24 -8.09 -30.32
C GLN A 602 -0.13 -8.35 -30.97
N GLU A 603 -1.03 -9.06 -30.30
CA GLU A 603 -2.41 -9.25 -30.79
C GLU A 603 -3.15 -7.91 -30.89
N ARG A 604 -2.96 -6.99 -29.92
CA ARG A 604 -3.55 -5.65 -29.95
C ARG A 604 -2.97 -4.77 -31.07
N SER A 605 -1.69 -4.87 -31.40
CA SER A 605 -1.14 -4.13 -32.56
C SER A 605 -1.69 -4.67 -33.88
N VAL A 606 -1.73 -5.99 -34.06
CA VAL A 606 -2.30 -6.61 -35.28
C VAL A 606 -3.79 -6.28 -35.44
N LEU A 607 -4.56 -6.28 -34.34
CA LEU A 607 -5.96 -5.84 -34.38
C LEU A 607 -6.11 -4.35 -34.68
N ALA A 608 -5.20 -3.49 -34.20
CA ALA A 608 -5.22 -2.07 -34.52
C ALA A 608 -4.94 -1.82 -36.02
N ASP A 609 -3.94 -2.49 -36.58
CA ASP A 609 -3.61 -2.42 -38.02
C ASP A 609 -4.81 -2.87 -38.88
N GLN A 610 -5.47 -3.98 -38.50
CA GLN A 610 -6.69 -4.46 -39.18
C GLN A 610 -7.86 -3.47 -39.09
N GLN A 611 -8.03 -2.77 -37.97
CA GLN A 611 -9.06 -1.72 -37.85
C GLN A 611 -8.72 -0.50 -38.72
N GLU A 612 -7.44 -0.14 -38.86
CA GLU A 612 -7.03 0.95 -39.75
C GLU A 612 -7.23 0.58 -41.24
N GLU A 613 -6.91 -0.64 -41.65
CA GLU A 613 -7.21 -1.15 -43.00
C GLU A 613 -8.72 -1.20 -43.28
N ALA A 614 -9.51 -1.69 -42.31
CA ALA A 614 -10.97 -1.71 -42.43
C ALA A 614 -11.56 -0.29 -42.55
N ALA A 615 -11.01 0.68 -41.82
CA ALA A 615 -11.42 2.08 -41.91
C ALA A 615 -11.06 2.70 -43.28
N LYS A 616 -9.87 2.41 -43.83
CA LYS A 616 -9.48 2.84 -45.18
C LYS A 616 -10.41 2.27 -46.25
N LEU A 617 -10.68 0.96 -46.21
CA LEU A 617 -11.62 0.29 -47.13
C LEU A 617 -13.06 0.83 -47.00
N ALA A 618 -13.48 1.21 -45.80
CA ALA A 618 -14.79 1.86 -45.59
C ALA A 618 -14.83 3.27 -46.22
N GLN A 619 -13.77 4.08 -46.06
CA GLN A 619 -13.66 5.40 -46.69
C GLN A 619 -13.63 5.31 -48.22
N GLU A 620 -12.87 4.36 -48.79
CA GLU A 620 -12.84 4.13 -50.24
C GLU A 620 -14.22 3.75 -50.80
N ARG A 621 -14.94 2.84 -50.11
CA ARG A 621 -16.31 2.47 -50.48
C ARG A 621 -17.28 3.65 -50.37
N GLN A 622 -17.16 4.47 -49.34
CA GLN A 622 -17.98 5.68 -49.18
C GLN A 622 -17.74 6.67 -50.32
N ALA A 623 -16.49 6.91 -50.69
CA ALA A 623 -16.13 7.77 -51.83
C ALA A 623 -16.65 7.21 -53.17
N GLN A 624 -16.59 5.89 -53.38
CA GLN A 624 -17.17 5.23 -54.56
C GLN A 624 -18.71 5.39 -54.61
N ILE A 625 -19.39 5.25 -53.46
CA ILE A 625 -20.85 5.47 -53.37
C ILE A 625 -21.20 6.93 -53.70
N GLU A 626 -20.44 7.91 -53.20
CA GLU A 626 -20.66 9.33 -53.51
C GLU A 626 -20.42 9.64 -54.99
N GLN A 627 -19.37 9.08 -55.62
CA GLN A 627 -19.15 9.20 -57.06
C GLN A 627 -20.29 8.60 -57.88
N LEU A 628 -20.80 7.41 -57.50
CA LEU A 628 -21.94 6.78 -58.16
C LEU A 628 -23.24 7.58 -57.98
N LEU A 629 -23.46 8.20 -56.82
CA LEU A 629 -24.60 9.09 -56.58
C LEU A 629 -24.51 10.36 -57.43
N GLN A 630 -23.32 10.98 -57.54
CA GLN A 630 -23.10 12.14 -58.41
C GLN A 630 -23.30 11.79 -59.90
N ALA A 631 -22.75 10.67 -60.37
CA ALA A 631 -22.94 10.19 -61.73
C ALA A 631 -24.42 9.90 -62.04
N ARG A 632 -25.16 9.30 -61.09
CA ARG A 632 -26.60 9.09 -61.22
C ARG A 632 -27.37 10.41 -61.28
N ALA A 633 -27.05 11.38 -60.41
CA ALA A 633 -27.69 12.69 -60.42
C ALA A 633 -27.45 13.46 -61.73
N ALA A 634 -26.24 13.37 -62.29
CA ALA A 634 -25.93 13.93 -63.60
C ALA A 634 -26.75 13.29 -64.73
N ALA A 635 -26.82 11.95 -64.76
CA ALA A 635 -27.61 11.22 -65.76
C ALA A 635 -29.14 11.46 -65.61
N ASP A 636 -29.63 11.61 -64.39
CA ASP A 636 -31.04 11.96 -64.12
C ASP A 636 -31.34 13.41 -64.54
N TRP A 637 -30.37 14.34 -64.43
CA TRP A 637 -30.48 15.73 -64.92
C TRP A 637 -30.43 15.82 -66.45
N GLU A 638 -29.56 15.06 -67.11
CA GLU A 638 -29.52 14.95 -68.57
C GLU A 638 -30.84 14.39 -69.12
N ARG A 639 -31.36 13.30 -68.54
CA ARG A 639 -32.70 12.78 -68.89
C ARG A 639 -33.81 13.81 -68.64
N GLY A 640 -33.69 14.63 -67.60
CA GLY A 640 -34.59 15.76 -67.35
C GLY A 640 -34.60 16.76 -68.52
N ARG A 641 -33.42 17.18 -68.98
CA ARG A 641 -33.27 18.05 -70.16
C ARG A 641 -33.82 17.42 -71.44
N GLU A 642 -33.55 16.14 -71.69
CA GLU A 642 -34.08 15.43 -72.86
C GLU A 642 -35.61 15.39 -72.85
N VAL A 643 -36.23 15.11 -71.70
CA VAL A 643 -37.69 15.13 -71.54
C VAL A 643 -38.28 16.53 -71.74
N GLU A 644 -37.60 17.59 -71.28
CA GLU A 644 -38.02 18.98 -71.54
C GLU A 644 -37.88 19.36 -73.01
N ALA A 645 -36.79 18.98 -73.68
CA ALA A 645 -36.60 19.19 -75.11
C ALA A 645 -37.66 18.44 -75.95
N LEU A 646 -37.96 17.19 -75.60
CA LEU A 646 -39.03 16.40 -76.23
C LEU A 646 -40.41 17.03 -76.01
N ARG A 647 -40.71 17.56 -74.82
CA ARG A 647 -41.95 18.32 -74.56
C ARG A 647 -42.03 19.60 -75.40
N GLN A 648 -40.93 20.33 -75.56
CA GLN A 648 -40.90 21.53 -76.41
C GLN A 648 -41.13 21.17 -77.88
N MET A 649 -40.52 20.09 -78.38
CA MET A 649 -40.77 19.57 -79.73
C MET A 649 -42.23 19.10 -79.91
N GLN A 650 -42.81 18.40 -78.92
CA GLN A 650 -44.22 18.02 -78.96
C GLN A 650 -45.15 19.24 -79.01
N ALA A 651 -44.91 20.24 -78.16
CA ALA A 651 -45.68 21.49 -78.18
C ALA A 651 -45.53 22.27 -79.50
N GLN A 652 -44.36 22.24 -80.14
CA GLN A 652 -44.15 22.80 -81.48
C GLN A 652 -44.96 22.05 -82.53
N CYS A 653 -44.90 20.71 -82.56
CA CYS A 653 -45.71 19.88 -83.46
C CYS A 653 -47.22 20.09 -83.25
N GLU A 654 -47.69 20.24 -82.00
CA GLU A 654 -49.09 20.56 -81.69
C GLU A 654 -49.48 21.94 -82.24
N GLN A 655 -48.63 22.96 -82.09
CA GLN A 655 -48.87 24.29 -82.67
C GLN A 655 -48.87 24.28 -84.19
N GLU A 656 -47.96 23.52 -84.83
CA GLU A 656 -47.96 23.33 -86.29
C GLU A 656 -49.20 22.58 -86.76
N MET A 657 -49.63 21.53 -86.05
CA MET A 657 -50.87 20.82 -86.35
C MET A 657 -52.10 21.74 -86.25
N VAL A 658 -52.18 22.60 -85.23
CA VAL A 658 -53.25 23.61 -85.09
C VAL A 658 -53.21 24.65 -86.21
N ARG A 659 -52.02 25.11 -86.61
CA ARG A 659 -51.87 26.01 -87.77
C ARG A 659 -52.28 25.33 -89.08
N LEU A 660 -51.95 24.06 -89.26
CA LEU A 660 -52.30 23.27 -90.45
C LEU A 660 -53.79 22.95 -90.50
N THR A 661 -54.47 22.71 -89.38
CA THR A 661 -55.94 22.58 -89.38
C THR A 661 -56.61 23.92 -89.67
N GLN A 662 -56.17 25.02 -89.06
CA GLN A 662 -56.68 26.37 -89.37
C GLN A 662 -56.48 26.74 -90.85
N ALA A 663 -55.31 26.45 -91.42
CA ALA A 663 -55.03 26.67 -92.84
C ALA A 663 -55.91 25.79 -93.76
N ARG A 664 -56.19 24.54 -93.37
CA ARG A 664 -57.14 23.66 -94.10
C ARG A 664 -58.58 24.16 -94.00
N GLU A 665 -59.01 24.67 -92.85
CA GLU A 665 -60.33 25.28 -92.68
C GLU A 665 -60.48 26.55 -93.54
N GLN A 666 -59.47 27.42 -93.55
CA GLN A 666 -59.43 28.60 -94.44
C GLN A 666 -59.44 28.20 -95.92
N GLN A 667 -58.68 27.16 -96.29
CA GLN A 667 -58.68 26.64 -97.67
C GLN A 667 -60.04 26.04 -98.06
N ALA A 668 -60.75 25.39 -97.12
CA ALA A 668 -62.11 24.89 -97.35
C ALA A 668 -63.14 26.04 -97.47
N GLN A 669 -63.02 27.10 -96.66
CA GLN A 669 -63.86 28.30 -96.77
C GLN A 669 -63.67 28.98 -98.14
N LEU A 670 -62.43 29.25 -98.53
CA LEU A 670 -62.10 29.82 -99.85
C LEU A 670 -62.55 28.94 -101.02
N ALA A 671 -62.59 27.61 -100.85
CA ALA A 671 -63.12 26.69 -101.86
C ALA A 671 -64.65 26.80 -101.98
N VAL A 672 -65.37 26.92 -100.87
CA VAL A 672 -66.83 27.15 -100.85
C VAL A 672 -67.19 28.51 -101.43
N GLU A 673 -66.45 29.58 -101.09
CA GLU A 673 -66.63 30.91 -101.67
C GLU A 673 -66.44 30.90 -103.19
N ARG A 674 -65.32 30.33 -103.67
CA ARG A 674 -65.09 30.16 -105.12
C ARG A 674 -66.13 29.29 -105.80
N GLN A 675 -66.70 28.30 -105.11
CA GLN A 675 -67.77 27.49 -105.68
C GLN A 675 -69.06 28.31 -105.82
N ALA A 676 -69.40 29.14 -104.83
CA ALA A 676 -70.53 30.07 -104.92
C ALA A 676 -70.33 31.16 -106.01
N GLU A 677 -69.11 31.70 -106.15
CA GLU A 677 -68.75 32.61 -107.25
C GLU A 677 -68.91 31.95 -108.62
N ASN A 678 -68.44 30.70 -108.78
CA ASN A 678 -68.60 29.96 -110.02
C ASN A 678 -70.08 29.66 -110.32
N GLU A 679 -70.89 29.32 -109.32
CA GLU A 679 -72.34 29.14 -109.49
C GLU A 679 -73.04 30.43 -109.90
N ALA A 680 -72.64 31.59 -109.35
CA ALA A 680 -73.14 32.89 -109.75
C ALA A 680 -72.76 33.23 -111.21
N LEU A 681 -71.51 33.03 -111.60
CA LEU A 681 -71.03 33.22 -112.98
C LEU A 681 -71.71 32.25 -113.98
N VAL A 682 -72.09 31.05 -113.55
CA VAL A 682 -72.87 30.11 -114.37
C VAL A 682 -74.31 30.60 -114.56
N ARG A 683 -74.95 31.17 -113.52
CA ARG A 683 -76.27 31.80 -113.65
C ARG A 683 -76.24 33.02 -114.58
N GLU A 684 -75.28 33.92 -114.39
CA GLU A 684 -75.09 35.09 -115.25
C GLU A 684 -74.85 34.69 -116.72
N LYS A 685 -74.04 33.64 -116.97
CA LYS A 685 -73.86 33.08 -118.33
C LYS A 685 -75.13 32.47 -118.90
N ALA A 686 -75.97 31.83 -118.08
CA ALA A 686 -77.26 31.29 -118.53
C ALA A 686 -78.26 32.41 -118.88
N GLU A 687 -78.31 33.48 -118.09
CA GLU A 687 -79.10 34.68 -118.34
C GLU A 687 -78.63 35.40 -119.61
N LEU A 688 -77.31 35.58 -119.79
CA LEU A 688 -76.73 36.12 -121.03
C LEU A 688 -77.02 35.24 -122.26
N ALA A 689 -77.04 33.91 -122.10
CA ALA A 689 -77.42 33.00 -123.18
C ALA A 689 -78.91 33.13 -123.55
N GLN A 690 -79.80 33.29 -122.56
CA GLN A 690 -81.22 33.57 -122.80
C GLN A 690 -81.45 34.94 -123.45
N ALA A 691 -80.78 35.99 -122.98
CA ALA A 691 -80.84 37.31 -123.60
C ALA A 691 -80.33 37.29 -125.05
N LYS A 692 -79.26 36.52 -125.32
CA LYS A 692 -78.76 36.33 -126.68
C LYS A 692 -79.76 35.60 -127.57
N THR A 693 -80.40 34.51 -127.12
CA THR A 693 -81.40 33.80 -127.93
C THR A 693 -82.66 34.65 -128.17
N GLN A 694 -83.06 35.49 -127.21
CA GLN A 694 -84.12 36.48 -127.40
C GLN A 694 -83.74 37.52 -128.47
N LEU A 695 -82.54 38.11 -128.41
CA LEU A 695 -82.04 39.03 -129.45
C LEU A 695 -81.96 38.37 -130.84
N GLU A 696 -81.63 37.08 -130.91
CA GLU A 696 -81.55 36.32 -132.16
C GLU A 696 -82.96 36.02 -132.74
N GLN A 697 -83.96 35.83 -131.87
CA GLN A 697 -85.38 35.78 -132.23
C GLN A 697 -85.92 37.14 -132.69
N GLU A 698 -85.61 38.23 -131.98
CA GLU A 698 -85.99 39.58 -132.40
C GLU A 698 -85.36 39.96 -133.75
N LYS A 699 -84.09 39.63 -133.96
CA LYS A 699 -83.38 39.89 -135.22
C LYS A 699 -83.99 39.11 -136.40
N SER A 700 -84.39 37.86 -136.19
CA SER A 700 -85.07 37.07 -137.23
C SER A 700 -86.51 37.55 -137.48
N ALA A 701 -87.24 38.00 -136.45
CA ALA A 701 -88.54 38.64 -136.61
C ALA A 701 -88.45 39.98 -137.36
N LEU A 702 -87.41 40.79 -137.10
CA LEU A 702 -87.13 42.02 -137.84
C LEU A 702 -86.72 41.75 -139.29
N ALA A 703 -85.92 40.71 -139.54
CA ALA A 703 -85.60 40.27 -140.90
C ALA A 703 -86.86 39.87 -141.68
N GLY A 704 -87.76 39.09 -141.07
CA GLY A 704 -89.06 38.74 -141.67
C GLY A 704 -89.91 39.97 -142.01
N ARG A 705 -89.97 40.97 -141.12
CA ARG A 705 -90.65 42.25 -141.38
C ARG A 705 -90.02 43.04 -142.54
N HIS A 706 -88.69 43.00 -142.67
CA HIS A 706 -88.01 43.61 -143.82
C HIS A 706 -88.31 42.88 -145.14
N ASP A 707 -88.35 41.55 -145.15
CA ASP A 707 -88.72 40.76 -146.33
C ASP A 707 -90.19 41.00 -146.76
N GLU A 708 -91.10 41.17 -145.80
CA GLU A 708 -92.49 41.58 -146.08
C GLU A 708 -92.56 43.01 -146.66
N GLN A 709 -91.80 43.96 -146.12
CA GLN A 709 -91.70 45.30 -146.70
C GLN A 709 -91.10 45.29 -148.12
N LEU A 710 -90.10 44.44 -148.40
CA LEU A 710 -89.53 44.28 -149.73
C LEU A 710 -90.54 43.69 -150.72
N LYS A 711 -91.37 42.73 -150.30
CA LYS A 711 -92.47 42.20 -151.13
C LYS A 711 -93.52 43.27 -151.43
N LEU A 712 -93.99 44.01 -150.42
CA LEU A 712 -94.94 45.11 -150.59
C LEU A 712 -94.38 46.24 -151.49
N ALA A 713 -93.09 46.53 -151.40
CA ALA A 713 -92.42 47.47 -152.29
C ALA A 713 -92.37 46.96 -153.74
N ALA A 714 -92.07 45.67 -153.95
CA ALA A 714 -92.06 45.05 -155.27
C ALA A 714 -93.47 44.99 -155.92
N GLU A 715 -94.52 44.76 -155.13
CA GLU A 715 -95.91 44.80 -155.61
C GLU A 715 -96.34 46.22 -156.01
N ARG A 716 -95.99 47.24 -155.22
CA ARG A 716 -96.21 48.64 -155.61
C ARG A 716 -95.43 49.02 -156.87
N LEU A 717 -94.22 48.49 -157.06
CA LEU A 717 -93.44 48.71 -158.27
C LEU A 717 -94.12 48.11 -159.52
N LYS A 718 -94.73 46.92 -159.40
CA LYS A 718 -95.53 46.31 -160.47
C LYS A 718 -96.75 47.17 -160.83
N GLN A 719 -97.50 47.63 -159.83
CA GLN A 719 -98.68 48.49 -160.04
C GLN A 719 -98.32 49.81 -160.74
N ILE A 720 -97.17 50.41 -160.39
CA ILE A 720 -96.66 51.62 -161.06
C ILE A 720 -96.33 51.34 -162.54
N ASN A 721 -95.67 50.23 -162.84
CA ASN A 721 -95.34 49.85 -164.23
C ASN A 721 -96.60 49.59 -165.08
N GLU A 722 -97.61 48.90 -164.54
CA GLU A 722 -98.89 48.67 -165.26
C GLU A 722 -99.63 49.99 -165.54
N LEU A 723 -99.64 50.92 -164.58
CA LEU A 723 -100.21 52.26 -164.78
C LEU A 723 -99.42 53.08 -165.81
N GLN A 724 -98.08 52.99 -165.84
CA GLN A 724 -97.28 53.63 -166.90
C GLN A 724 -97.57 53.07 -168.30
N GLN A 725 -97.80 51.75 -168.42
CA GLN A 725 -98.13 51.12 -169.69
C GLN A 725 -99.51 51.55 -170.21
N GLN A 726 -100.48 51.80 -169.32
CA GLN A 726 -101.80 52.37 -169.65
C GLN A 726 -101.73 53.85 -170.08
N ILE A 727 -100.77 54.62 -169.56
CA ILE A 727 -100.55 56.01 -169.98
C ILE A 727 -99.93 56.05 -171.39
N GLN A 728 -98.94 55.20 -171.67
CA GLN A 728 -98.29 55.13 -172.99
C GLN A 728 -99.28 54.74 -174.10
N SER A 729 -100.16 53.76 -173.86
CA SER A 729 -101.15 53.33 -174.85
C SER A 729 -102.22 54.40 -175.14
N ARG A 730 -102.61 55.20 -174.13
CA ARG A 730 -103.45 56.39 -174.35
C ARG A 730 -102.75 57.47 -175.18
N GLN A 731 -101.49 57.77 -174.88
CA GLN A 731 -100.72 58.77 -175.61
C GLN A 731 -100.54 58.40 -177.10
N THR A 732 -100.36 57.11 -177.42
CA THR A 732 -100.34 56.66 -178.82
C THR A 732 -101.68 56.82 -179.52
N ALA A 733 -102.80 56.55 -178.84
CA ALA A 733 -104.14 56.70 -179.41
C ALA A 733 -104.53 58.17 -179.64
N GLU A 734 -104.13 59.07 -178.75
CA GLU A 734 -104.35 60.52 -178.89
C GLU A 734 -103.52 61.12 -180.05
N ALA A 735 -102.28 60.66 -180.25
CA ALA A 735 -101.43 61.09 -181.36
C ALA A 735 -101.99 60.66 -182.74
N GLU A 736 -102.54 59.44 -182.85
CA GLU A 736 -103.22 58.99 -184.08
C GLU A 736 -104.50 59.79 -184.35
N LEU A 737 -105.29 60.10 -183.31
CA LEU A 737 -106.52 60.89 -183.45
C LEU A 737 -106.23 62.31 -183.96
N ALA A 738 -105.20 62.97 -183.40
CA ALA A 738 -104.75 64.29 -183.83
C ALA A 738 -104.26 64.31 -185.29
N SER A 739 -103.47 63.30 -185.68
CA SER A 739 -102.99 63.15 -187.08
C SER A 739 -104.15 63.01 -188.07
N ARG A 740 -105.23 62.33 -187.67
CA ARG A 740 -106.43 62.13 -188.49
C ARG A 740 -107.30 63.38 -188.62
N GLN A 741 -107.25 64.29 -187.63
CA GLN A 741 -107.97 65.56 -187.65
C GLN A 741 -107.29 66.62 -188.54
N GLN A 742 -105.95 66.61 -188.64
CA GLN A 742 -105.21 67.50 -189.54
C GLN A 742 -105.51 67.19 -191.02
N LEU A 743 -105.47 65.91 -191.42
CA LEU A 743 -105.80 65.46 -192.78
C LEU A 743 -107.23 65.86 -193.20
N MET A 744 -108.19 65.89 -192.27
CA MET A 744 -109.55 66.35 -192.55
C MET A 744 -109.63 67.87 -192.81
N HIS A 745 -108.80 68.67 -192.14
CA HIS A 745 -108.74 70.12 -192.35
C HIS A 745 -108.10 70.47 -193.71
N GLU A 746 -107.07 69.75 -194.14
CA GLU A 746 -106.45 69.97 -195.46
C GLU A 746 -107.42 69.72 -196.62
N GLU A 747 -108.28 68.70 -196.50
CA GLU A 747 -109.33 68.42 -197.50
C GLU A 747 -110.47 69.47 -197.47
N MET A 748 -110.83 70.03 -196.32
CA MET A 748 -111.79 71.16 -196.26
C MET A 748 -111.23 72.43 -196.92
N VAL A 749 -109.98 72.79 -196.65
CA VAL A 749 -109.34 73.98 -197.25
C VAL A 749 -109.25 73.88 -198.77
N ARG A 750 -109.06 72.67 -199.33
CA ARG A 750 -109.13 72.43 -200.78
C ARG A 750 -110.53 72.58 -201.37
N ALA A 751 -111.58 72.27 -200.62
CA ALA A 751 -112.96 72.43 -201.07
C ALA A 751 -113.40 73.91 -201.09
N GLU A 752 -112.94 74.72 -200.13
CA GLU A 752 -113.24 76.18 -200.11
C GLU A 752 -112.61 76.90 -201.31
N ALA A 753 -111.38 76.55 -201.69
CA ALA A 753 -110.70 77.10 -202.87
C ALA A 753 -111.43 76.79 -204.20
N GLN A 754 -112.27 75.76 -204.26
CA GLN A 754 -113.10 75.45 -205.43
C GLN A 754 -114.38 76.29 -205.51
N LEU A 755 -114.83 76.90 -204.41
CA LEU A 755 -116.05 77.71 -204.37
C LEU A 755 -115.81 79.18 -204.76
N ASP A 756 -114.64 79.74 -204.45
CA ASP A 756 -114.35 81.14 -204.82
C ASP A 756 -114.02 81.31 -206.31
N LEU A 757 -113.41 80.31 -206.97
CA LEU A 757 -113.17 80.36 -208.43
C LEU A 757 -114.48 80.36 -209.25
N ILE A 758 -115.57 79.81 -208.70
CA ILE A 758 -116.90 79.82 -209.32
C ILE A 758 -117.61 81.18 -209.13
N LYS A 759 -117.24 81.95 -208.09
CA LYS A 759 -117.79 83.29 -207.84
C LYS A 759 -117.23 84.36 -208.79
N ASP A 760 -115.93 84.33 -209.06
CA ASP A 760 -115.23 85.46 -209.71
C ASP A 760 -115.44 85.60 -211.22
N MET A 761 -116.09 84.64 -211.89
CA MET A 761 -116.35 84.71 -213.35
C MET A 761 -117.78 85.10 -213.75
N LEU A 762 -118.73 85.24 -212.81
CA LEU A 762 -120.16 85.28 -213.16
C LEU A 762 -120.80 86.68 -213.27
N LEU A 763 -120.12 87.79 -212.90
CA LEU A 763 -120.74 89.12 -212.89
C LEU A 763 -119.83 90.31 -213.34
N ARG A 764 -119.83 90.57 -214.67
CA ARG A 764 -119.63 91.88 -215.35
C ARG A 764 -118.25 92.56 -215.25
N GLU A 765 -117.81 93.42 -216.19
CA GLU A 765 -118.41 94.05 -217.39
C GLU A 765 -117.30 94.34 -218.45
N PRO A 766 -117.60 94.63 -219.73
CA PRO A 766 -116.57 94.83 -220.76
C PRO A 766 -116.21 96.31 -221.00
N ARG A 767 -114.91 96.63 -221.09
CA ARG A 767 -114.38 97.78 -221.87
C ARG A 767 -112.86 97.69 -222.05
N LEU A 768 -112.44 97.60 -223.32
CA LEU A 768 -111.08 97.60 -223.88
C LEU A 768 -110.17 96.43 -223.48
#